data_AF-A0AA37QCQ0-F1
#
_entry.id   AF-A0AA37QCQ0-F1
#
_cell.length_a   1.000
_cell.length_b   1.000
_cell.length_c   1.000
_cell.angle_alpha   90.00
_cell.angle_beta   90.00
_cell.angle_gamma   90.00
#
_symmetry.space_group_name_H-M   'P 1'
#
loop_
_entity.id
_entity.type
_entity.pdbx_description
1 polymer ?
#
loop_
_entity_poly.entity_id
_entity_poly.type
_entity_poly.pdbx_seq_one_letter_code
_entity_poly.pdbx_strand_id
1 'polypeptide(L)'
;MREKIRIENRLMPVRVLVADGRAVGAAALHTRTGEFVTVGAKAVILATGACGRLGLPASGYLYGTYENPTNAGDGYSMAYHAGAELSGIECFQVNPLIKDYNGPACAYVANPFGGYQVNAQGERFVDSDYWSGQMMAEVKREIDSARGPIYLKVSHLPDETLTALENILHTTERPTRGTFHANRGHDYRTHDIEMHISEIGLCSGHSASGVWVDEHARTTVPGLYAAGDLACVPHNYMIGAFVFGDLAGTHAASTLADVAAPQQLPADQLREAHELIYRPLRHPDGPPQPQVEYKLRRFVNDYVAPPKTAAKLSIAIHTFERMSAEIAEMGARNPHELMRAVEVSFIRDCAEMAARSSHTRTESRWGLYHDRADLPGRDDSQWGYHLNLRKGDDGRMVFLKRPVAPYFVPVPELDGLPPVDQTVHPVQQPPLIGGQAPASAASRIASPATGFEPPSPRIAAVLALDEPSVADLAPFLGDPDPGVRRTALATLTENTPEGYAPALLAALGDDAAAVRAAAAEGVRELVEVLPEPESVRAHLDSSDRVVRAAALYVLAARRAGDAARYRRALGDPDHRVRIEAVRALVSVDDVDGVLPAAGDENREVRIAAAAGLATLRDGTGPAGRAVRALVADPDPLVRAAGLAALGELGCSPDDYGAITQALRASAWQVREGAARALAGAAAEVAVPLLGEALGDAHLDVRKAAVLALTRWAGEPAARDALGIALKDTDADVRAYARRALEHPERAVKS
;
A
#
# COMPACT_ATOMS: atom_id res chain seq x y z
N MET A 1 39.73 11.92 -25.12
CA MET A 1 39.38 12.22 -23.70
C MET A 1 39.53 10.98 -22.82
N ARG A 2 38.93 9.82 -23.16
CA ARG A 2 39.11 8.54 -22.42
C ARG A 2 40.58 8.13 -22.19
N GLU A 3 41.48 8.38 -23.14
CA GLU A 3 42.92 8.05 -23.01
C GLU A 3 43.68 8.84 -21.94
N LYS A 4 43.11 9.95 -21.42
CA LYS A 4 43.70 10.76 -20.35
C LYS A 4 43.09 10.48 -18.97
N ILE A 5 42.12 9.56 -18.88
CA ILE A 5 41.39 9.24 -17.65
C ILE A 5 41.70 7.80 -17.27
N ARG A 6 42.19 7.59 -16.04
CA ARG A 6 42.33 6.25 -15.49
C ARG A 6 40.96 5.75 -15.04
N ILE A 7 40.46 4.71 -15.68
CA ILE A 7 39.18 4.07 -15.35
C ILE A 7 39.47 2.76 -14.64
N GLU A 8 39.09 2.69 -13.36
CA GLU A 8 39.14 1.45 -12.58
C GLU A 8 37.73 0.88 -12.45
N ASN A 9 37.53 -0.32 -13.01
CA ASN A 9 36.23 -0.99 -12.94
C ASN A 9 36.20 -1.96 -11.77
N ARG A 10 34.98 -2.30 -11.30
CA ARG A 10 34.75 -3.30 -10.25
C ARG A 10 35.31 -2.93 -8.87
N LEU A 11 35.57 -1.65 -8.63
CA LEU A 11 35.83 -1.12 -7.30
C LEU A 11 34.53 -0.54 -6.76
N MET A 12 33.99 -1.14 -5.70
CA MET A 12 32.85 -0.60 -4.97
C MET A 12 33.38 0.25 -3.81
N PRO A 13 33.31 1.60 -3.89
CA PRO A 13 33.68 2.45 -2.77
C PRO A 13 32.72 2.22 -1.60
N VAL A 14 33.26 2.21 -0.37
CA VAL A 14 32.47 1.96 0.85
C VAL A 14 32.54 3.10 1.86
N ARG A 15 33.60 3.91 1.79
CA ARG A 15 33.81 5.08 2.64
C ARG A 15 34.57 6.16 1.88
N VAL A 16 34.12 7.41 2.04
CA VAL A 16 34.95 8.60 1.80
C VAL A 16 35.79 8.82 3.06
N LEU A 17 37.09 9.07 2.87
CA LEU A 17 38.04 9.30 3.94
C LEU A 17 38.17 10.79 4.20
N VAL A 18 38.10 11.21 5.46
CA VAL A 18 38.16 12.61 5.89
C VAL A 18 39.31 12.81 6.86
N ALA A 19 40.16 13.81 6.62
CA ALA A 19 41.21 14.24 7.54
C ALA A 19 41.14 15.77 7.70
N ASP A 20 41.22 16.25 8.94
CA ASP A 20 41.10 17.68 9.27
C ASP A 20 39.84 18.33 8.67
N GLY A 21 38.73 17.59 8.69
CA GLY A 21 37.44 18.03 8.14
C GLY A 21 37.36 18.07 6.61
N ARG A 22 38.40 17.66 5.88
CA ARG A 22 38.45 17.63 4.41
C ARG A 22 38.42 16.19 3.87
N ALA A 23 37.70 15.95 2.78
CA ALA A 23 37.81 14.68 2.06
C ALA A 23 39.20 14.52 1.40
N VAL A 24 39.83 13.38 1.67
CA VAL A 24 41.21 13.06 1.25
C VAL A 24 41.31 11.76 0.44
N GLY A 25 40.19 11.09 0.17
CA GLY A 25 40.21 9.85 -0.59
C GLY A 25 39.00 8.97 -0.35
N ALA A 26 39.13 7.69 -0.72
CA ALA A 26 38.12 6.68 -0.49
C ALA A 26 38.75 5.30 -0.23
N ALA A 27 38.00 4.45 0.49
CA ALA A 27 38.26 3.02 0.61
C ALA A 27 37.22 2.24 -0.21
N ALA A 28 37.64 1.15 -0.83
CA ALA A 28 36.83 0.37 -1.76
C ALA A 28 37.11 -1.14 -1.66
N LEU A 29 36.14 -1.94 -2.10
CA LEU A 29 36.25 -3.38 -2.30
C LEU A 29 36.36 -3.68 -3.79
N HIS A 30 37.37 -4.43 -4.22
CA HIS A 30 37.40 -4.99 -5.56
C HIS A 30 36.43 -6.19 -5.66
N THR A 31 35.29 -6.00 -6.31
CA THR A 31 34.14 -6.91 -6.24
C THR A 31 34.35 -8.29 -6.88
N ARG A 32 35.43 -8.49 -7.65
CA ARG A 32 35.80 -9.81 -8.20
C ARG A 32 36.87 -10.57 -7.39
N THR A 33 37.85 -9.86 -6.83
CA THR A 33 39.02 -10.46 -6.16
C THR A 33 38.88 -10.44 -4.64
N GLY A 34 38.04 -9.54 -4.11
CA GLY A 34 37.91 -9.30 -2.68
C GLY A 34 39.02 -8.42 -2.11
N GLU A 35 39.85 -7.79 -2.95
CA GLU A 35 40.95 -6.93 -2.50
C GLU A 35 40.43 -5.62 -1.88
N PHE A 36 41.05 -5.20 -0.77
CA PHE A 36 40.81 -3.90 -0.15
C PHE A 36 41.67 -2.84 -0.83
N VAL A 37 41.01 -1.83 -1.41
CA VAL A 37 41.66 -0.80 -2.20
C VAL A 37 41.48 0.56 -1.53
N THR A 38 42.56 1.33 -1.46
CA THR A 38 42.53 2.71 -0.93
C THR A 38 43.02 3.68 -2.00
N VAL A 39 42.31 4.78 -2.18
CA VAL A 39 42.66 5.82 -3.15
C VAL A 39 42.77 7.14 -2.42
N GLY A 40 43.97 7.72 -2.39
CA GLY A 40 44.20 9.08 -1.92
C GLY A 40 43.93 10.09 -3.03
N ALA A 41 43.22 11.18 -2.71
CA ALA A 41 42.85 12.20 -3.69
C ALA A 41 42.80 13.59 -3.06
N LYS A 42 43.10 14.62 -3.85
CA LYS A 42 42.96 16.04 -3.45
C LYS A 42 41.50 16.50 -3.38
N ALA A 43 40.64 15.83 -4.14
CA ALA A 43 39.21 16.04 -4.22
C ALA A 43 38.50 14.71 -4.53
N VAL A 44 37.29 14.55 -4.01
CA VAL A 44 36.43 13.38 -4.24
C VAL A 44 35.09 13.86 -4.79
N ILE A 45 34.64 13.28 -5.90
CA ILE A 45 33.35 13.60 -6.53
C ILE A 45 32.47 12.35 -6.47
N LEU A 46 31.34 12.43 -5.77
CA LEU A 46 30.35 11.37 -5.72
C LEU A 46 29.32 11.57 -6.84
N ALA A 47 29.27 10.63 -7.78
CA ALA A 47 28.29 10.58 -8.87
C ALA A 47 27.67 9.19 -8.96
N THR A 48 27.23 8.66 -7.81
CA THR A 48 26.85 7.24 -7.62
C THR A 48 25.38 6.95 -7.92
N GLY A 49 24.58 7.96 -8.28
CA GLY A 49 23.17 7.80 -8.60
C GLY A 49 22.25 7.76 -7.36
N ALA A 50 21.10 7.11 -7.52
CA ALA A 50 20.02 7.06 -6.55
C ALA A 50 20.22 6.00 -5.44
N CYS A 51 19.33 6.01 -4.46
CA CYS A 51 19.06 4.87 -3.58
C CYS A 51 17.78 4.16 -4.04
N GLY A 52 17.85 3.50 -5.20
CA GLY A 52 16.72 2.82 -5.83
C GLY A 52 16.26 1.55 -5.11
N ARG A 53 17.18 0.87 -4.41
CA ARG A 53 16.86 -0.31 -3.59
C ARG A 53 16.45 0.02 -2.14
N LEU A 54 15.88 1.20 -1.91
CA LEU A 54 15.36 1.58 -0.60
C LEU A 54 14.07 0.80 -0.26
N GLY A 55 13.03 0.95 -1.07
CA GLY A 55 11.80 0.18 -0.95
C GLY A 55 11.91 -1.19 -1.62
N LEU A 56 10.94 -2.07 -1.35
CA LEU A 56 10.80 -3.38 -1.97
C LEU A 56 9.84 -3.31 -3.18
N PRO A 57 10.20 -3.88 -4.34
CA PRO A 57 9.32 -3.84 -5.51
C PRO A 57 8.14 -4.81 -5.38
N ALA A 58 6.99 -4.44 -5.94
CA ALA A 58 5.77 -5.24 -5.96
C ALA A 58 5.85 -6.48 -6.88
N SER A 59 6.88 -6.57 -7.73
CA SER A 59 7.09 -7.70 -8.65
C SER A 59 7.54 -8.99 -7.96
N GLY A 60 7.89 -8.93 -6.67
CA GLY A 60 8.41 -10.07 -5.91
C GLY A 60 9.90 -10.38 -6.16
N TYR A 61 10.55 -9.70 -7.12
CA TYR A 61 11.98 -9.85 -7.38
C TYR A 61 12.79 -8.82 -6.61
N LEU A 62 13.66 -9.26 -5.69
CA LEU A 62 14.47 -8.36 -4.84
C LEU A 62 15.25 -7.28 -5.63
N TYR A 63 15.74 -7.63 -6.81
CA TYR A 63 16.51 -6.75 -7.69
C TYR A 63 15.70 -6.21 -8.88
N GLY A 64 14.39 -6.46 -8.91
CA GLY A 64 13.47 -5.98 -9.95
C GLY A 64 13.02 -4.54 -9.71
N THR A 65 13.96 -3.60 -9.56
CA THR A 65 13.67 -2.19 -9.30
C THR A 65 13.57 -1.35 -10.56
N TYR A 66 12.89 -0.21 -10.48
CA TYR A 66 12.86 0.84 -11.49
C TYR A 66 14.26 1.35 -11.81
N GLU A 67 14.97 1.74 -10.76
CA GLU A 67 16.35 2.19 -10.82
C GLU A 67 17.29 1.02 -11.05
N ASN A 68 18.54 1.32 -11.42
CA ASN A 68 19.56 0.30 -11.60
C ASN A 68 19.70 -0.57 -10.32
N PRO A 69 19.67 -1.90 -10.43
CA PRO A 69 19.79 -2.80 -9.27
C PRO A 69 21.09 -2.64 -8.45
N THR A 70 22.11 -1.92 -8.94
CA THR A 70 23.31 -1.60 -8.16
C THR A 70 23.16 -0.33 -7.31
N ASN A 71 22.08 0.44 -7.45
CA ASN A 71 21.81 1.67 -6.70
C ASN A 71 21.30 1.36 -5.28
N ALA A 72 22.24 1.02 -4.39
CA ALA A 72 22.00 0.65 -2.99
C ALA A 72 22.00 1.86 -2.02
N GLY A 73 22.23 3.08 -2.52
CA GLY A 73 22.39 4.27 -1.68
C GLY A 73 23.78 4.41 -1.05
N ASP A 74 24.80 3.81 -1.65
CA ASP A 74 26.22 3.90 -1.26
C ASP A 74 26.71 5.35 -1.18
N GLY A 75 26.40 6.20 -2.17
CA GLY A 75 26.76 7.62 -2.15
C GLY A 75 26.14 8.39 -0.99
N TYR A 76 24.89 8.11 -0.66
CA TYR A 76 24.17 8.74 0.46
C TYR A 76 24.81 8.34 1.79
N SER A 77 25.05 7.04 2.01
CA SER A 77 25.76 6.56 3.21
C SER A 77 27.18 7.13 3.30
N MET A 78 27.95 7.11 2.20
CA MET A 78 29.31 7.66 2.20
C MET A 78 29.35 9.16 2.52
N ALA A 79 28.44 9.96 1.94
CA ALA A 79 28.35 11.39 2.23
C ALA A 79 27.96 11.64 3.70
N TYR A 80 26.96 10.91 4.22
CA TYR A 80 26.54 11.01 5.62
C TYR A 80 27.69 10.68 6.58
N HIS A 81 28.42 9.59 6.32
CA HIS A 81 29.55 9.18 7.15
C HIS A 81 30.77 10.09 7.03
N ALA A 82 30.92 10.83 5.92
CA ALA A 82 31.92 11.88 5.78
C ALA A 82 31.54 13.18 6.52
N GLY A 83 30.32 13.28 7.05
CA GLY A 83 29.81 14.48 7.74
C GLY A 83 29.17 15.51 6.81
N ALA A 84 28.92 15.16 5.55
CA ALA A 84 28.21 16.04 4.63
C ALA A 84 26.73 16.20 5.04
N GLU A 85 26.18 17.39 4.78
CA GLU A 85 24.74 17.61 4.89
C GLU A 85 24.01 16.92 3.73
N LEU A 86 22.91 16.26 4.03
CA LEU A 86 21.93 15.74 3.08
C LEU A 86 20.61 16.46 3.31
N SER A 87 19.80 16.65 2.28
CA SER A 87 18.56 17.40 2.35
C SER A 87 17.42 16.68 1.64
N GLY A 88 16.19 16.98 2.09
CA GLY A 88 14.97 16.45 1.49
C GLY A 88 14.90 14.92 1.56
N ILE A 89 15.62 14.29 2.50
CA ILE A 89 15.69 12.82 2.62
C ILE A 89 14.32 12.22 3.01
N GLU A 90 13.41 13.04 3.50
CA GLU A 90 12.00 12.71 3.73
C GLU A 90 11.12 12.75 2.48
N CYS A 91 11.64 13.20 1.33
CA CYS A 91 10.92 13.35 0.07
C CYS A 91 11.28 12.20 -0.87
N PHE A 92 10.37 11.24 -1.03
CA PHE A 92 10.69 10.01 -1.77
C PHE A 92 10.33 10.11 -3.24
N GLN A 93 11.18 9.51 -4.07
CA GLN A 93 10.84 9.18 -5.45
C GLN A 93 9.83 8.03 -5.44
N VAL A 94 8.70 8.21 -6.12
CA VAL A 94 7.70 7.17 -6.38
C VAL A 94 7.38 7.24 -7.87
N ASN A 95 7.56 6.12 -8.58
CA ASN A 95 7.40 6.07 -10.03
C ASN A 95 6.20 5.20 -10.43
N PRO A 96 5.41 5.58 -11.45
CA PRO A 96 4.53 4.65 -12.12
C PRO A 96 5.34 3.73 -13.04
N LEU A 97 5.11 2.44 -12.85
CA LEU A 97 5.65 1.33 -13.60
C LEU A 97 4.58 0.72 -14.49
N ILE A 98 5.00 -0.10 -15.43
CA ILE A 98 4.09 -1.04 -16.09
C ILE A 98 3.81 -2.18 -15.10
N LYS A 99 2.56 -2.61 -14.97
CA LYS A 99 2.19 -3.72 -14.08
C LYS A 99 2.99 -4.99 -14.45
N ASP A 100 3.57 -5.63 -13.43
CA ASP A 100 4.38 -6.87 -13.54
C ASP A 100 5.63 -6.77 -14.43
N TYR A 101 6.10 -5.55 -14.67
CA TYR A 101 7.32 -5.26 -15.39
C TYR A 101 8.22 -4.34 -14.57
N ASN A 102 9.49 -4.72 -14.42
CA ASN A 102 10.48 -3.95 -13.68
C ASN A 102 11.04 -2.82 -14.55
N GLY A 103 10.19 -1.87 -14.92
CA GLY A 103 10.58 -0.74 -15.75
C GLY A 103 9.55 0.39 -15.79
N PRO A 104 9.98 1.60 -16.18
CA PRO A 104 9.14 2.79 -16.25
C PRO A 104 7.93 2.58 -17.16
N ALA A 105 6.77 3.13 -16.77
CA ALA A 105 5.66 3.29 -17.70
C ALA A 105 6.03 4.22 -18.88
N CYS A 106 6.94 5.18 -18.65
CA CYS A 106 7.36 6.23 -19.59
C CYS A 106 6.19 7.09 -20.10
N ALA A 107 5.25 7.43 -19.22
CA ALA A 107 4.15 8.35 -19.56
C ALA A 107 4.66 9.70 -20.12
N TYR A 108 5.80 10.20 -19.64
CA TYR A 108 6.43 11.42 -20.17
C TYR A 108 6.84 11.32 -21.66
N VAL A 109 7.05 10.11 -22.19
CA VAL A 109 7.29 9.89 -23.62
C VAL A 109 5.96 9.83 -24.36
N ALA A 110 4.97 9.11 -23.84
CA ALA A 110 3.68 8.92 -24.52
C ALA A 110 2.80 10.17 -24.50
N ASN A 111 2.82 10.96 -23.43
CA ASN A 111 1.96 12.12 -23.24
C ASN A 111 2.16 13.21 -24.33
N PRO A 112 3.39 13.58 -24.73
CA PRO A 112 3.63 14.47 -25.88
C PRO A 112 3.06 13.99 -27.21
N PHE A 113 2.90 12.67 -27.40
CA PHE A 113 2.27 12.07 -28.57
C PHE A 113 0.74 11.93 -28.44
N GLY A 114 0.14 12.43 -27.35
CA GLY A 114 -1.30 12.40 -27.10
C GLY A 114 -1.77 11.20 -26.28
N GLY A 115 -0.85 10.41 -25.70
CA GLY A 115 -1.19 9.43 -24.67
C GLY A 115 -1.61 10.12 -23.36
N TYR A 116 -2.36 9.43 -22.51
CA TYR A 116 -2.77 9.98 -21.20
C TYR A 116 -3.14 8.87 -20.21
N GLN A 117 -3.21 9.18 -18.93
CA GLN A 117 -3.55 8.20 -17.89
C GLN A 117 -5.07 8.11 -17.72
N VAL A 118 -5.60 6.89 -17.69
CA VAL A 118 -7.03 6.59 -17.46
C VAL A 118 -7.21 5.50 -16.41
N ASN A 119 -8.37 5.46 -15.78
CA ASN A 119 -8.77 4.39 -14.88
C ASN A 119 -9.43 3.22 -15.63
N ALA A 120 -9.95 2.22 -14.92
CA ALA A 120 -10.58 1.05 -15.52
C ALA A 120 -11.88 1.38 -16.28
N GLN A 121 -12.48 2.54 -16.04
CA GLN A 121 -13.64 3.04 -16.77
C GLN A 121 -13.24 3.86 -18.01
N GLY A 122 -11.95 4.04 -18.28
CA GLY A 122 -11.44 4.84 -19.39
C GLY A 122 -11.47 6.36 -19.13
N GLU A 123 -11.70 6.77 -17.89
CA GLU A 123 -11.77 8.19 -17.52
C GLU A 123 -10.38 8.71 -17.13
N ARG A 124 -10.03 9.91 -17.62
CA ARG A 124 -8.82 10.62 -17.20
C ARG A 124 -8.97 11.09 -15.75
N PHE A 125 -7.98 10.80 -14.92
CA PHE A 125 -8.00 11.12 -13.49
C PHE A 125 -6.85 12.02 -13.02
N VAL A 126 -5.86 12.28 -13.88
CA VAL A 126 -4.72 13.15 -13.59
C VAL A 126 -4.95 14.54 -14.19
N ASP A 127 -4.82 15.57 -13.34
CA ASP A 127 -5.03 16.97 -13.74
C ASP A 127 -3.82 17.57 -14.47
N SER A 128 -2.61 17.17 -14.07
CA SER A 128 -1.34 17.63 -14.66
C SER A 128 -0.43 16.45 -14.99
N ASP A 129 0.03 16.40 -16.24
CA ASP A 129 0.99 15.40 -16.71
C ASP A 129 2.43 15.67 -16.22
N TYR A 130 2.64 16.76 -15.49
CA TYR A 130 3.95 17.07 -14.90
C TYR A 130 4.23 16.17 -13.70
N TRP A 131 5.37 15.49 -13.77
CA TRP A 131 5.82 14.60 -12.73
C TRP A 131 6.03 15.33 -11.40
N SER A 132 5.21 14.99 -10.42
CA SER A 132 5.27 15.58 -9.09
C SER A 132 4.72 14.61 -8.05
N GLY A 133 5.05 14.82 -6.78
CA GLY A 133 4.41 14.04 -5.72
C GLY A 133 2.89 14.28 -5.66
N GLN A 134 2.38 15.42 -6.14
CA GLN A 134 0.94 15.66 -6.29
C GLN A 134 0.31 14.71 -7.33
N MET A 135 0.91 14.62 -8.52
CA MET A 135 0.52 13.65 -9.55
C MET A 135 0.55 12.21 -9.00
N MET A 136 1.59 11.85 -8.24
CA MET A 136 1.67 10.52 -7.64
C MET A 136 0.61 10.28 -6.56
N ALA A 137 0.17 11.31 -5.84
CA ALA A 137 -0.96 11.21 -4.90
C ALA A 137 -2.29 10.98 -5.62
N GLU A 138 -2.50 11.57 -6.81
CA GLU A 138 -3.64 11.26 -7.67
C GLU A 138 -3.59 9.81 -8.16
N VAL A 139 -2.45 9.37 -8.68
CA VAL A 139 -2.22 7.96 -9.10
C VAL A 139 -2.48 6.98 -7.96
N LYS A 140 -1.94 7.24 -6.76
CA LYS A 140 -2.17 6.38 -5.58
C LYS A 140 -3.65 6.29 -5.24
N ARG A 141 -4.34 7.44 -5.15
CA ARG A 141 -5.76 7.50 -4.82
C ARG A 141 -6.61 6.77 -5.86
N GLU A 142 -6.26 6.87 -7.14
CA GLU A 142 -6.98 6.15 -8.19
C GLU A 142 -6.80 4.64 -8.08
N ILE A 143 -5.56 4.17 -7.91
CA ILE A 143 -5.24 2.74 -7.72
C ILE A 143 -5.97 2.14 -6.51
N ASP A 144 -6.03 2.86 -5.40
CA ASP A 144 -6.68 2.40 -4.16
C ASP A 144 -8.21 2.45 -4.20
N SER A 145 -8.79 3.14 -5.19
CA SER A 145 -10.24 3.28 -5.33
C SER A 145 -10.86 2.11 -6.09
N ALA A 146 -12.19 2.02 -6.07
CA ALA A 146 -12.94 1.06 -6.89
C ALA A 146 -12.82 1.30 -8.40
N ARG A 147 -12.18 2.39 -8.83
CA ARG A 147 -11.93 2.75 -10.23
C ARG A 147 -10.60 2.21 -10.77
N GLY A 148 -9.71 1.75 -9.90
CA GLY A 148 -8.52 1.00 -10.31
C GLY A 148 -8.89 -0.29 -11.07
N PRO A 149 -7.96 -0.90 -11.82
CA PRO A 149 -6.58 -0.45 -12.09
C PRO A 149 -6.50 0.78 -13.02
N ILE A 150 -5.28 1.26 -13.28
CA ILE A 150 -5.02 2.40 -14.16
C ILE A 150 -4.22 1.99 -15.40
N TYR A 151 -4.33 2.76 -16.47
CA TYR A 151 -3.72 2.49 -17.77
C TYR A 151 -3.13 3.75 -18.39
N LEU A 152 -2.04 3.60 -19.13
CA LEU A 152 -1.58 4.58 -20.11
C LEU A 152 -2.35 4.32 -21.42
N LYS A 153 -3.33 5.20 -21.69
CA LYS A 153 -4.18 5.19 -22.87
C LYS A 153 -3.36 5.59 -24.09
N VAL A 154 -3.18 4.65 -25.02
CA VAL A 154 -2.46 4.86 -26.28
C VAL A 154 -3.20 4.30 -27.48
N SER A 155 -4.15 3.39 -27.29
CA SER A 155 -4.82 2.67 -28.38
C SER A 155 -5.63 3.55 -29.34
N HIS A 156 -5.88 4.81 -28.98
CA HIS A 156 -6.55 5.80 -29.83
C HIS A 156 -5.58 6.50 -30.79
N LEU A 157 -4.28 6.35 -30.60
CA LEU A 157 -3.27 7.04 -31.40
C LEU A 157 -3.15 6.41 -32.80
N PRO A 158 -2.82 7.22 -33.83
CA PRO A 158 -2.57 6.70 -35.18
C PRO A 158 -1.43 5.69 -35.20
N ASP A 159 -1.49 4.72 -36.11
CA ASP A 159 -0.49 3.65 -36.26
C ASP A 159 0.95 4.16 -36.41
N GLU A 160 1.16 5.26 -37.14
CA GLU A 160 2.47 5.90 -37.30
C GLU A 160 3.01 6.41 -35.95
N THR A 161 2.14 6.99 -35.12
CA THR A 161 2.50 7.47 -33.78
C THR A 161 2.81 6.31 -32.84
N LEU A 162 2.01 5.25 -32.89
CA LEU A 162 2.25 4.03 -32.12
C LEU A 162 3.58 3.38 -32.50
N THR A 163 3.88 3.29 -33.79
CA THR A 163 5.16 2.78 -34.30
C THR A 163 6.34 3.63 -33.81
N ALA A 164 6.21 4.95 -33.78
CA ALA A 164 7.22 5.83 -33.21
C ALA A 164 7.41 5.60 -31.70
N LEU A 165 6.32 5.44 -30.94
CA LEU A 165 6.36 5.12 -29.51
C LEU A 165 7.02 3.75 -29.26
N GLU A 166 6.67 2.73 -30.02
CA GLU A 166 7.29 1.40 -29.95
C GLU A 166 8.80 1.50 -30.21
N ASN A 167 9.21 2.20 -31.27
CA ASN A 167 10.62 2.41 -31.58
C ASN A 167 11.38 3.08 -30.43
N ILE A 168 10.83 4.12 -29.80
CA ILE A 168 11.49 4.79 -28.67
C ILE A 168 11.51 3.87 -27.43
N LEU A 169 10.35 3.35 -27.05
CA LEU A 169 10.15 2.64 -25.78
C LEU A 169 10.78 1.24 -25.78
N HIS A 170 10.78 0.55 -26.92
CA HIS A 170 11.27 -0.83 -27.06
C HIS A 170 12.72 -0.91 -27.51
N THR A 171 13.37 0.19 -27.91
CA THR A 171 14.80 0.15 -28.29
C THR A 171 15.68 0.97 -27.37
N THR A 172 15.24 2.17 -26.98
CA THR A 172 16.07 3.11 -26.23
C THR A 172 15.81 3.02 -24.74
N GLU A 173 14.53 3.10 -24.32
CA GLU A 173 14.18 3.11 -22.89
C GLU A 173 14.42 1.75 -22.22
N ARG A 174 13.76 0.70 -22.72
CA ARG A 174 13.95 -0.67 -22.23
C ARG A 174 13.76 -1.70 -23.36
N PRO A 175 14.84 -2.32 -23.87
CA PRO A 175 14.77 -3.33 -24.92
C PRO A 175 13.84 -4.52 -24.62
N THR A 176 13.72 -4.90 -23.36
CA THR A 176 12.86 -6.00 -22.90
C THR A 176 11.37 -5.68 -22.94
N ARG A 177 10.97 -4.42 -23.14
CA ARG A 177 9.57 -3.99 -23.11
C ARG A 177 8.77 -4.57 -24.29
N GLY A 178 9.36 -4.59 -25.48
CA GLY A 178 8.72 -5.20 -26.66
C GLY A 178 8.44 -6.69 -26.45
N THR A 179 9.43 -7.44 -25.97
CA THR A 179 9.27 -8.87 -25.62
C THR A 179 8.24 -9.08 -24.51
N PHE A 180 8.21 -8.20 -23.51
CA PHE A 180 7.24 -8.25 -22.41
C PHE A 180 5.79 -8.16 -22.91
N HIS A 181 5.50 -7.23 -23.83
CA HIS A 181 4.18 -7.06 -24.42
C HIS A 181 3.85 -8.20 -25.40
N ALA A 182 4.78 -8.56 -26.29
CA ALA A 182 4.60 -9.65 -27.25
C ALA A 182 4.27 -10.99 -26.58
N ASN A 183 4.96 -11.35 -25.49
CA ASN A 183 4.71 -12.58 -24.73
C ASN A 183 3.35 -12.60 -24.00
N ARG A 184 2.66 -11.46 -23.91
CA ARG A 184 1.31 -11.35 -23.36
C ARG A 184 0.24 -11.16 -24.44
N GLY A 185 0.63 -11.14 -25.71
CA GLY A 185 -0.27 -10.82 -26.82
C GLY A 185 -0.78 -9.38 -26.77
N HIS A 186 -0.07 -8.48 -26.09
CA HIS A 186 -0.44 -7.06 -26.01
C HIS A 186 0.18 -6.28 -27.17
N ASP A 187 -0.65 -5.52 -27.88
CA ASP A 187 -0.26 -4.58 -28.94
C ASP A 187 -0.87 -3.22 -28.60
N TYR A 188 -0.08 -2.15 -28.69
CA TYR A 188 -0.55 -0.80 -28.34
C TYR A 188 -1.73 -0.33 -29.19
N ARG A 189 -1.93 -0.89 -30.39
CA ARG A 189 -3.08 -0.62 -31.28
C ARG A 189 -4.40 -1.13 -30.71
N THR A 190 -4.34 -2.12 -29.83
CA THR A 190 -5.52 -2.83 -29.32
C THR A 190 -5.60 -2.86 -27.79
N HIS A 191 -4.48 -2.58 -27.10
CA HIS A 191 -4.35 -2.67 -25.66
C HIS A 191 -3.66 -1.42 -25.10
N ASP A 192 -4.25 -0.86 -24.06
CA ASP A 192 -3.60 0.14 -23.23
C ASP A 192 -2.68 -0.51 -22.21
N ILE A 193 -1.72 0.27 -21.69
CA ILE A 193 -0.64 -0.27 -20.87
C ILE A 193 -1.03 -0.11 -19.41
N GLU A 194 -1.34 -1.24 -18.74
CA GLU A 194 -1.64 -1.22 -17.31
C GLU A 194 -0.46 -0.70 -16.50
N MET A 195 -0.74 0.25 -15.60
CA MET A 195 0.25 0.91 -14.77
C MET A 195 0.04 0.59 -13.29
N HIS A 196 1.12 0.66 -12.52
CA HIS A 196 1.08 0.56 -11.06
C HIS A 196 2.17 1.42 -10.42
N ILE A 197 2.16 1.60 -9.11
CA ILE A 197 3.30 2.12 -8.36
C ILE A 197 3.91 0.98 -7.54
N SER A 198 5.17 1.05 -7.16
CA SER A 198 5.82 -0.09 -6.53
C SER A 198 6.69 0.34 -5.34
N GLU A 199 7.95 0.67 -5.56
CA GLU A 199 8.89 1.00 -4.52
C GLU A 199 9.13 2.51 -4.37
N ILE A 200 9.53 2.92 -3.17
CA ILE A 200 10.08 4.25 -2.90
C ILE A 200 11.61 4.24 -3.03
N GLY A 201 12.18 5.37 -3.45
CA GLY A 201 13.63 5.57 -3.56
C GLY A 201 14.09 6.94 -3.07
N LEU A 202 15.40 7.11 -2.91
CA LEU A 202 16.01 8.45 -2.79
C LEU A 202 16.64 8.83 -4.14
N CYS A 203 16.14 9.89 -4.76
CA CYS A 203 16.65 10.37 -6.03
C CYS A 203 16.29 11.85 -6.19
N SER A 204 17.27 12.75 -6.09
CA SER A 204 16.98 14.17 -6.21
C SER A 204 16.55 14.53 -7.63
N GLY A 205 17.11 13.90 -8.67
CA GLY A 205 16.79 14.23 -10.05
C GLY A 205 15.34 13.96 -10.44
N HIS A 206 14.66 13.07 -9.70
CA HIS A 206 13.23 12.73 -9.90
C HIS A 206 12.36 13.08 -8.68
N SER A 207 12.94 13.66 -7.63
CA SER A 207 12.24 14.13 -6.42
C SER A 207 13.02 15.29 -5.79
N ALA A 208 13.42 15.19 -4.52
CA ALA A 208 14.20 16.22 -3.82
C ALA A 208 15.25 15.67 -2.83
N SER A 209 15.36 14.36 -2.67
CA SER A 209 16.27 13.74 -1.69
C SER A 209 17.70 13.63 -2.21
N GLY A 210 18.68 14.28 -1.57
CA GLY A 210 20.06 14.24 -2.03
C GLY A 210 21.10 14.77 -1.05
N VAL A 211 22.38 14.71 -1.43
CA VAL A 211 23.49 15.37 -0.75
C VAL A 211 23.40 16.87 -1.02
N TRP A 212 23.38 17.70 0.03
CA TRP A 212 23.32 19.15 -0.13
C TRP A 212 24.56 19.66 -0.84
N VAL A 213 24.35 20.43 -1.91
CA VAL A 213 25.42 21.06 -2.67
C VAL A 213 25.14 22.52 -2.96
N ASP A 214 26.19 23.29 -3.23
CA ASP A 214 26.09 24.64 -3.75
C ASP A 214 26.12 24.69 -5.29
N GLU A 215 26.16 25.89 -5.86
CA GLU A 215 26.20 26.15 -7.30
C GLU A 215 27.45 25.59 -8.02
N HIS A 216 28.46 25.16 -7.27
CA HIS A 216 29.67 24.51 -7.78
C HIS A 216 29.71 23.02 -7.47
N ALA A 217 28.57 22.43 -7.08
CA ALA A 217 28.44 21.04 -6.70
C ALA A 217 29.27 20.64 -5.45
N ARG A 218 29.72 21.62 -4.64
CA ARG A 218 30.47 21.36 -3.41
C ARG A 218 29.52 20.96 -2.29
N THR A 219 29.89 19.93 -1.54
CA THR A 219 29.20 19.58 -0.31
C THR A 219 29.65 20.48 0.85
N THR A 220 29.04 20.33 2.02
CA THR A 220 29.50 21.00 3.26
C THR A 220 30.83 20.47 3.79
N VAL A 221 31.36 19.38 3.23
CA VAL A 221 32.70 18.85 3.55
C VAL A 221 33.68 19.34 2.49
N PRO A 222 34.69 20.16 2.87
CA PRO A 222 35.73 20.61 1.95
C PRO A 222 36.36 19.46 1.17
N GLY A 223 36.56 19.66 -0.14
CA GLY A 223 37.15 18.64 -1.02
C GLY A 223 36.20 17.53 -1.45
N LEU A 224 34.97 17.48 -0.93
CA LEU A 224 33.92 16.55 -1.35
C LEU A 224 32.87 17.26 -2.20
N TYR A 225 32.52 16.65 -3.33
CA TYR A 225 31.52 17.12 -4.28
C TYR A 225 30.47 16.02 -4.51
N ALA A 226 29.27 16.41 -4.92
CA ALA A 226 28.24 15.47 -5.36
C ALA A 226 27.55 15.97 -6.63
N ALA A 227 27.22 15.07 -7.56
CA ALA A 227 26.58 15.41 -8.83
C ALA A 227 25.57 14.34 -9.28
N GLY A 228 24.71 14.70 -10.24
CA GLY A 228 23.65 13.83 -10.76
C GLY A 228 22.52 13.59 -9.75
N ASP A 229 21.87 12.43 -9.82
CA ASP A 229 20.72 12.08 -8.96
C ASP A 229 21.05 12.04 -7.46
N LEU A 230 22.33 11.95 -7.10
CA LEU A 230 22.80 12.01 -5.72
C LEU A 230 22.76 13.42 -5.14
N ALA A 231 23.04 14.44 -5.95
CA ALA A 231 23.12 15.83 -5.49
C ALA A 231 21.71 16.39 -5.31
N CYS A 232 21.47 17.11 -4.21
CA CYS A 232 20.20 17.75 -3.89
C CYS A 232 19.95 18.96 -4.81
N VAL A 233 19.65 18.67 -6.07
CA VAL A 233 19.21 19.60 -7.11
C VAL A 233 17.91 19.00 -7.67
N PRO A 234 16.76 19.32 -7.07
CA PRO A 234 15.48 18.69 -7.39
C PRO A 234 15.11 18.79 -8.87
N HIS A 235 14.53 17.73 -9.44
CA HIS A 235 13.98 17.72 -10.81
C HIS A 235 14.97 18.12 -11.92
N ASN A 236 16.26 17.81 -11.76
CA ASN A 236 17.29 18.15 -12.74
C ASN A 236 17.47 17.09 -13.85
N TYR A 237 17.00 15.85 -13.62
CA TYR A 237 17.07 14.72 -14.53
C TYR A 237 18.46 14.55 -15.19
N MET A 238 18.50 14.03 -16.42
CA MET A 238 19.73 13.85 -17.20
C MET A 238 20.53 15.15 -17.40
N ILE A 239 19.85 16.30 -17.55
CA ILE A 239 20.50 17.60 -17.74
C ILE A 239 21.33 17.96 -16.52
N GLY A 240 20.79 17.69 -15.33
CA GLY A 240 21.48 17.89 -14.06
C GLY A 240 22.77 17.08 -13.94
N ALA A 241 22.77 15.83 -14.40
CA ALA A 241 23.97 15.01 -14.42
C ALA A 241 25.09 15.62 -15.28
N PHE A 242 24.76 16.15 -16.46
CA PHE A 242 25.74 16.82 -17.33
C PHE A 242 26.26 18.12 -16.72
N VAL A 243 25.34 18.99 -16.28
CA VAL A 243 25.69 20.33 -15.78
C VAL A 243 26.46 20.24 -14.47
N PHE A 244 25.95 19.51 -13.47
CA PHE A 244 26.64 19.42 -12.18
C PHE A 244 27.89 18.53 -12.22
N GLY A 245 27.97 17.60 -13.17
CA GLY A 245 29.21 16.88 -13.45
C GLY A 245 30.32 17.80 -13.96
N ASP A 246 29.98 18.69 -14.90
CA ASP A 246 30.92 19.68 -15.44
C ASP A 246 31.34 20.72 -14.39
N LEU A 247 30.37 21.23 -13.61
CA LEU A 247 30.62 22.18 -12.52
C LEU A 247 31.54 21.57 -11.45
N ALA A 248 31.24 20.34 -11.00
CA ALA A 248 32.05 19.63 -10.02
C ALA A 248 33.48 19.40 -10.54
N GLY A 249 33.62 18.92 -11.78
CA GLY A 249 34.92 18.66 -12.40
C GLY A 249 35.75 19.93 -12.56
N THR A 250 35.13 21.01 -13.05
CA THR A 250 35.77 22.31 -13.29
C THR A 250 36.23 22.94 -11.97
N HIS A 251 35.37 22.98 -10.95
CA HIS A 251 35.73 23.55 -9.66
C HIS A 251 36.77 22.68 -8.92
N ALA A 252 36.63 21.35 -8.97
CA ALA A 252 37.62 20.47 -8.37
C ALA A 252 39.00 20.69 -9.01
N ALA A 253 39.07 20.76 -10.35
CA ALA A 253 40.32 20.95 -11.08
C ALA A 253 40.98 22.32 -10.80
N SER A 254 40.19 23.40 -10.72
CA SER A 254 40.72 24.76 -10.51
C SER A 254 41.40 24.95 -9.16
N THR A 255 41.07 24.11 -8.16
CA THR A 255 41.63 24.19 -6.81
C THR A 255 42.82 23.25 -6.56
N LEU A 256 43.17 22.37 -7.52
CA LEU A 256 44.18 21.32 -7.30
C LEU A 256 45.60 21.83 -7.07
N ALA A 257 45.95 23.01 -7.60
CA ALA A 257 47.29 23.59 -7.46
C ALA A 257 47.60 23.95 -6.00
N ASP A 258 46.59 24.45 -5.27
CA ASP A 258 46.71 24.93 -3.90
C ASP A 258 46.49 23.84 -2.85
N VAL A 259 46.05 22.65 -3.28
CA VAL A 259 45.75 21.52 -2.40
C VAL A 259 46.88 20.50 -2.46
N ALA A 260 47.51 20.22 -1.33
CA ALA A 260 48.51 19.15 -1.23
C ALA A 260 47.86 17.77 -1.42
N ALA A 261 48.55 16.85 -2.09
CA ALA A 261 48.12 15.47 -2.13
C ALA A 261 48.28 14.82 -0.74
N PRO A 262 47.31 14.01 -0.29
CA PRO A 262 47.39 13.37 1.02
C PRO A 262 48.62 12.45 1.07
N GLN A 263 49.47 12.65 2.08
CA GLN A 263 50.66 11.82 2.29
C GLN A 263 50.34 10.53 3.04
N GLN A 264 49.31 10.56 3.88
CA GLN A 264 48.80 9.45 4.66
C GLN A 264 47.28 9.49 4.68
N LEU A 265 46.67 8.32 4.81
CA LEU A 265 45.22 8.17 4.92
C LEU A 265 44.83 7.82 6.38
N PRO A 266 43.67 8.27 6.86
CA PRO A 266 43.24 8.08 8.25
C PRO A 266 43.06 6.59 8.60
N ALA A 267 43.94 6.06 9.44
CA ALA A 267 44.05 4.62 9.72
C ALA A 267 42.86 4.04 10.51
N ASP A 268 42.19 4.85 11.31
CA ASP A 268 40.95 4.54 12.01
C ASP A 268 39.80 4.30 11.02
N GLN A 269 39.58 5.22 10.08
CA GLN A 269 38.53 5.08 9.06
C GLN A 269 38.81 3.93 8.10
N LEU A 270 40.08 3.68 7.76
CA LEU A 270 40.46 2.51 6.97
C LEU A 270 40.11 1.20 7.70
N ARG A 271 40.31 1.14 9.01
CA ARG A 271 39.95 -0.02 9.83
C ARG A 271 38.45 -0.22 9.90
N GLU A 272 37.68 0.85 10.03
CA GLU A 272 36.21 0.79 9.98
C GLU A 272 35.69 0.32 8.62
N ALA A 273 36.28 0.82 7.53
CA ALA A 273 35.94 0.38 6.17
C ALA A 273 36.29 -1.11 5.95
N HIS A 274 37.46 -1.54 6.44
CA HIS A 274 37.87 -2.94 6.41
C HIS A 274 36.91 -3.82 7.24
N GLU A 275 36.51 -3.38 8.43
CA GLU A 275 35.55 -4.09 9.26
C GLU A 275 34.18 -4.20 8.59
N LEU A 276 33.67 -3.11 8.00
CA LEU A 276 32.42 -3.09 7.23
C LEU A 276 32.42 -4.14 6.11
N ILE A 277 33.54 -4.27 5.40
CA ILE A 277 33.69 -5.20 4.27
C ILE A 277 33.82 -6.64 4.76
N TYR A 278 34.74 -6.92 5.70
CA TYR A 278 35.21 -8.28 5.96
C TYR A 278 34.60 -8.94 7.19
N ARG A 279 33.85 -8.22 8.05
CA ARG A 279 33.13 -8.85 9.18
C ARG A 279 32.29 -10.06 8.76
N PRO A 280 31.61 -10.10 7.60
CA PRO A 280 30.75 -11.24 7.25
C PRO A 280 31.51 -12.55 7.04
N LEU A 281 32.83 -12.50 6.78
CA LEU A 281 33.67 -13.69 6.68
C LEU A 281 33.83 -14.42 8.02
N ARG A 282 33.57 -13.75 9.15
CA ARG A 282 33.60 -14.39 10.49
C ARG A 282 32.36 -15.24 10.75
N HIS A 283 31.29 -15.03 9.97
CA HIS A 283 30.01 -15.70 10.11
C HIS A 283 29.63 -16.41 8.80
N PRO A 284 30.45 -17.32 8.24
CA PRO A 284 30.20 -17.89 6.91
C PRO A 284 28.86 -18.64 6.78
N ASP A 285 28.26 -19.05 7.91
CA ASP A 285 26.95 -19.71 8.00
C ASP A 285 25.86 -18.81 8.61
N GLY A 286 26.15 -17.52 8.79
CA GLY A 286 25.19 -16.52 9.25
C GLY A 286 24.08 -16.26 8.22
N PRO A 287 23.04 -15.48 8.58
CA PRO A 287 21.94 -15.18 7.69
C PRO A 287 22.43 -14.60 6.35
N PRO A 288 21.99 -15.15 5.20
CA PRO A 288 22.45 -14.68 3.91
C PRO A 288 21.82 -13.33 3.57
N GLN A 289 22.57 -12.50 2.84
CA GLN A 289 22.16 -11.15 2.46
C GLN A 289 20.72 -11.04 1.92
N PRO A 290 20.23 -11.90 1.00
CA PRO A 290 18.89 -11.72 0.43
C PRO A 290 17.78 -11.73 1.47
N GLN A 291 17.92 -12.52 2.55
CA GLN A 291 16.93 -12.61 3.62
C GLN A 291 16.92 -11.33 4.47
N VAL A 292 18.12 -10.83 4.81
CA VAL A 292 18.27 -9.62 5.62
C VAL A 292 17.84 -8.38 4.83
N GLU A 293 18.23 -8.29 3.56
CA GLU A 293 17.82 -7.19 2.67
C GLU A 293 16.30 -7.19 2.46
N TYR A 294 15.70 -8.34 2.17
CA TYR A 294 14.25 -8.46 2.01
C TYR A 294 13.52 -7.97 3.26
N LYS A 295 13.94 -8.43 4.45
CA LYS A 295 13.34 -8.01 5.72
C LYS A 295 13.47 -6.50 5.92
N LEU A 296 14.66 -5.94 5.70
CA LEU A 296 14.93 -4.50 5.83
C LEU A 296 14.00 -3.67 4.94
N ARG A 297 13.94 -4.00 3.66
CA ARG A 297 13.16 -3.26 2.66
C ARG A 297 11.65 -3.47 2.82
N ARG A 298 11.23 -4.61 3.38
CA ARG A 298 9.84 -4.81 3.80
C ARG A 298 9.44 -3.83 4.90
N PHE A 299 10.27 -3.63 5.93
CA PHE A 299 9.99 -2.63 6.96
C PHE A 299 9.93 -1.19 6.40
N VAL A 300 10.74 -0.90 5.38
CA VAL A 300 10.63 0.37 4.65
C VAL A 300 9.25 0.51 4.00
N ASN A 301 8.77 -0.50 3.27
CA ASN A 301 7.45 -0.45 2.65
C ASN A 301 6.30 -0.37 3.66
N ASP A 302 6.36 -1.16 4.73
CA ASP A 302 5.26 -1.27 5.70
C ASP A 302 5.14 0.00 6.57
N TYR A 303 6.27 0.66 6.88
CA TYR A 303 6.31 1.70 7.93
C TYR A 303 6.88 3.06 7.49
N VAL A 304 7.63 3.13 6.39
CA VAL A 304 8.25 4.39 5.93
C VAL A 304 7.55 4.94 4.69
N ALA A 305 7.04 4.07 3.81
CA ALA A 305 6.33 4.50 2.61
C ALA A 305 5.06 5.32 2.95
N PRO A 306 4.74 6.35 2.14
CA PRO A 306 3.54 7.16 2.32
C PRO A 306 2.25 6.35 2.04
N PRO A 307 1.14 6.64 2.75
CA PRO A 307 1.01 7.68 3.78
C PRO A 307 1.71 7.32 5.09
N LYS A 308 2.49 8.27 5.58
CA LYS A 308 3.35 8.17 6.76
C LYS A 308 2.57 8.56 8.01
N THR A 309 2.98 8.05 9.17
CA THR A 309 2.48 8.51 10.48
C THR A 309 3.61 8.45 11.51
N ALA A 310 3.54 9.26 12.57
CA ALA A 310 4.50 9.21 13.67
C ALA A 310 4.64 7.79 14.26
N ALA A 311 3.54 7.03 14.35
CA ALA A 311 3.52 5.69 14.92
C ALA A 311 4.28 4.69 14.04
N LYS A 312 3.98 4.70 12.72
CA LYS A 312 4.69 3.85 11.76
C LYS A 312 6.19 4.19 11.73
N LEU A 313 6.53 5.48 11.65
CA LEU A 313 7.92 5.94 11.61
C LEU A 313 8.69 5.59 12.89
N SER A 314 8.04 5.67 14.06
CA SER A 314 8.65 5.24 15.33
C SER A 314 8.97 3.74 15.35
N ILE A 315 8.08 2.90 14.82
CA ILE A 315 8.34 1.47 14.65
C ILE A 315 9.52 1.23 13.70
N ALA A 316 9.56 1.94 12.58
CA ALA A 316 10.66 1.85 11.61
C ALA A 316 12.01 2.20 12.26
N ILE A 317 12.08 3.32 12.98
CA ILE A 317 13.31 3.79 13.65
C ILE A 317 13.82 2.76 14.66
N HIS A 318 12.98 2.31 15.60
CA HIS A 318 13.37 1.26 16.56
C HIS A 318 13.79 -0.03 15.87
N THR A 319 13.13 -0.37 14.76
CA THR A 319 13.47 -1.58 13.99
C THR A 319 14.83 -1.44 13.33
N PHE A 320 15.13 -0.32 12.68
CA PHE A 320 16.42 -0.11 12.01
C PHE A 320 17.58 0.01 13.00
N GLU A 321 17.35 0.56 14.20
CA GLU A 321 18.31 0.51 15.31
C GLU A 321 18.61 -0.94 15.72
N ARG A 322 17.57 -1.75 15.95
CA ARG A 322 17.71 -3.18 16.30
C ARG A 322 18.38 -3.99 15.20
N MET A 323 18.07 -3.70 13.94
CA MET A 323 18.62 -4.41 12.78
C MET A 323 20.13 -4.22 12.62
N SER A 324 20.75 -3.20 13.23
CA SER A 324 22.20 -3.05 13.22
C SER A 324 22.92 -4.28 13.77
N ALA A 325 22.36 -4.92 14.81
CA ALA A 325 22.90 -6.17 15.35
C ALA A 325 22.64 -7.37 14.41
N GLU A 326 21.46 -7.45 13.81
CA GLU A 326 21.13 -8.53 12.84
C GLU A 326 22.04 -8.45 11.59
N ILE A 327 22.32 -7.24 11.10
CA ILE A 327 23.23 -6.97 9.97
C ILE A 327 24.69 -7.27 10.32
N ALA A 328 25.06 -7.21 11.60
CA ALA A 328 26.41 -7.57 12.05
C ALA A 328 26.66 -9.08 11.92
N GLU A 329 25.63 -9.91 12.09
CA GLU A 329 25.69 -11.37 12.04
C GLU A 329 25.56 -11.98 10.63
N MET A 330 25.36 -11.15 9.58
CA MET A 330 25.27 -11.62 8.20
C MET A 330 26.51 -12.40 7.78
N GLY A 331 26.31 -13.44 6.99
CA GLY A 331 27.38 -14.27 6.44
C GLY A 331 27.78 -13.94 5.02
N ALA A 332 29.06 -14.12 4.71
CA ALA A 332 29.58 -14.16 3.34
C ALA A 332 30.73 -15.15 3.21
N ARG A 333 30.88 -15.75 2.02
CA ARG A 333 31.91 -16.75 1.69
C ARG A 333 32.79 -16.35 0.51
N ASN A 334 32.39 -15.32 -0.25
CA ASN A 334 33.11 -14.89 -1.45
C ASN A 334 32.99 -13.37 -1.67
N PRO A 335 33.81 -12.77 -2.56
CA PRO A 335 33.79 -11.33 -2.82
C PRO A 335 32.44 -10.76 -3.27
N HIS A 336 31.63 -11.55 -3.98
CA HIS A 336 30.30 -11.12 -4.40
C HIS A 336 29.37 -10.98 -3.19
N GLU A 337 29.37 -11.96 -2.30
CA GLU A 337 28.57 -11.91 -1.06
C GLU A 337 29.04 -10.80 -0.12
N LEU A 338 30.36 -10.53 -0.04
CA LEU A 338 30.88 -9.37 0.72
C LEU A 338 30.33 -8.06 0.16
N MET A 339 30.38 -7.89 -1.16
CA MET A 339 29.81 -6.73 -1.84
C MET A 339 28.32 -6.57 -1.48
N ARG A 340 27.54 -7.65 -1.58
CA ARG A 340 26.11 -7.64 -1.24
C ARG A 340 25.85 -7.31 0.23
N ALA A 341 26.62 -7.87 1.16
CA ALA A 341 26.48 -7.61 2.59
C ALA A 341 26.74 -6.13 2.95
N VAL A 342 27.70 -5.50 2.27
CA VAL A 342 27.97 -4.07 2.43
C VAL A 342 26.81 -3.23 1.89
N GLU A 343 26.23 -3.58 0.72
CA GLU A 343 25.07 -2.88 0.16
C GLU A 343 23.88 -2.83 1.14
N VAL A 344 23.63 -3.90 1.91
CA VAL A 344 22.58 -3.90 2.95
C VAL A 344 22.84 -2.85 4.04
N SER A 345 24.11 -2.62 4.38
CA SER A 345 24.47 -1.59 5.35
C SER A 345 24.16 -0.19 4.81
N PHE A 346 24.40 0.07 3.52
CA PHE A 346 24.01 1.33 2.87
C PHE A 346 22.50 1.53 2.82
N ILE A 347 21.75 0.50 2.44
CA ILE A 347 20.28 0.54 2.40
C ILE A 347 19.74 0.85 3.81
N ARG A 348 20.34 0.27 4.85
CA ARG A 348 19.92 0.49 6.23
C ARG A 348 20.21 1.92 6.71
N ASP A 349 21.36 2.48 6.35
CA ASP A 349 21.67 3.90 6.63
C ASP A 349 20.64 4.82 5.95
N CYS A 350 20.36 4.59 4.67
CA CYS A 350 19.35 5.33 3.92
C CYS A 350 17.95 5.18 4.52
N ALA A 351 17.57 3.98 4.94
CA ALA A 351 16.28 3.71 5.57
C ALA A 351 16.12 4.43 6.92
N GLU A 352 17.17 4.45 7.75
CA GLU A 352 17.16 5.21 8.99
C GLU A 352 17.10 6.71 8.74
N MET A 353 17.91 7.25 7.83
CA MET A 353 17.88 8.66 7.44
C MET A 353 16.48 9.07 6.94
N ALA A 354 15.88 8.25 6.06
CA ALA A 354 14.54 8.46 5.52
C ALA A 354 13.46 8.46 6.61
N ALA A 355 13.48 7.48 7.52
CA ALA A 355 12.50 7.38 8.60
C ALA A 355 12.64 8.53 9.62
N ARG A 356 13.87 8.85 10.03
CA ARG A 356 14.14 9.93 10.98
C ARG A 356 13.88 11.31 10.39
N SER A 357 14.24 11.57 9.14
CA SER A 357 13.88 12.84 8.48
C SER A 357 12.37 12.96 8.37
N SER A 358 11.69 11.87 7.97
CA SER A 358 10.23 11.86 7.87
C SER A 358 9.52 12.05 9.20
N HIS A 359 10.10 11.55 10.31
CA HIS A 359 9.55 11.75 11.65
C HIS A 359 9.77 13.17 12.14
N THR A 360 10.92 13.75 11.80
CA THR A 360 11.32 15.11 12.20
C THR A 360 10.46 16.16 11.51
N ARG A 361 10.17 16.01 10.21
CA ARG A 361 9.25 16.90 9.48
C ARG A 361 7.81 16.62 9.90
N THR A 362 7.20 17.55 10.62
CA THR A 362 5.84 17.44 11.16
C THR A 362 4.84 18.27 10.35
N GLU A 363 4.76 18.01 9.05
CA GLU A 363 3.77 18.57 8.11
C GLU A 363 3.58 17.60 6.93
N SER A 364 2.66 17.89 6.02
CA SER A 364 2.58 17.28 4.69
C SER A 364 2.89 18.31 3.61
N ARG A 365 3.74 17.94 2.64
CA ARG A 365 4.14 18.83 1.54
C ARG A 365 4.52 18.05 0.30
N TRP A 366 4.27 18.64 -0.87
CA TRP A 366 4.61 18.10 -2.19
C TRP A 366 3.90 16.77 -2.52
N GLY A 367 2.67 16.58 -2.05
CA GLY A 367 1.89 15.37 -2.28
C GLY A 367 2.60 14.12 -1.74
N LEU A 368 2.62 13.04 -2.53
CA LEU A 368 3.13 11.73 -2.11
C LEU A 368 4.65 11.71 -1.85
N TYR A 369 5.41 12.75 -2.21
CA TYR A 369 6.82 12.84 -1.82
C TYR A 369 6.96 12.87 -0.30
N HIS A 370 6.11 13.65 0.38
CA HIS A 370 6.05 13.71 1.83
C HIS A 370 4.60 13.89 2.33
N ASP A 371 3.88 12.77 2.38
CA ASP A 371 2.51 12.68 2.87
C ASP A 371 2.46 12.05 4.27
N ARG A 372 2.10 12.86 5.27
CA ARG A 372 1.82 12.51 6.67
C ARG A 372 0.32 12.49 6.90
N ALA A 373 -0.29 11.30 6.98
CA ALA A 373 -1.73 11.17 7.23
C ALA A 373 -2.15 11.67 8.62
N ASP A 374 -1.24 11.66 9.59
CA ASP A 374 -1.45 12.22 10.92
C ASP A 374 -1.29 13.75 10.99
N LEU A 375 -0.67 14.36 9.97
CA LEU A 375 -0.40 15.79 9.87
C LEU A 375 -0.62 16.28 8.42
N PRO A 376 -1.86 16.22 7.89
CA PRO A 376 -2.14 16.40 6.46
C PRO A 376 -1.93 17.83 5.93
N GLY A 377 -1.77 18.81 6.82
CA GLY A 377 -1.61 20.22 6.47
C GLY A 377 -0.16 20.60 6.14
N ARG A 378 -0.02 21.55 5.21
CA ARG A 378 1.23 22.28 4.96
C ARG A 378 1.42 23.37 6.02
N ASP A 379 2.61 23.49 6.61
CA ASP A 379 2.94 24.50 7.62
C ASP A 379 4.15 25.33 7.17
N ASP A 380 3.87 26.40 6.44
CA ASP A 380 4.90 27.33 5.96
C ASP A 380 5.57 28.13 7.09
N SER A 381 4.93 28.24 8.27
CA SER A 381 5.45 29.02 9.39
C SER A 381 6.63 28.31 10.09
N GLN A 382 6.53 26.99 10.27
CA GLN A 382 7.57 26.19 10.92
C GLN A 382 8.50 25.52 9.92
N TRP A 383 8.01 25.18 8.72
CA TRP A 383 8.69 24.30 7.77
C TRP A 383 8.96 24.95 6.41
N GLY A 384 8.94 26.28 6.32
CA GLY A 384 9.46 27.08 5.18
C GLY A 384 10.98 27.01 4.98
N TYR A 385 11.58 25.84 5.23
CA TYR A 385 13.01 25.55 5.23
C TYR A 385 13.27 24.19 4.57
N HIS A 386 14.49 24.01 4.08
CA HIS A 386 15.05 22.69 3.81
C HIS A 386 15.32 21.99 5.15
N LEU A 387 14.90 20.73 5.26
CA LEU A 387 15.31 19.88 6.37
C LEU A 387 16.58 19.15 5.96
N ASN A 388 17.70 19.60 6.52
CA ASN A 388 18.99 18.97 6.34
C ASN A 388 19.27 18.00 7.49
N LEU A 389 20.04 16.95 7.21
CA LEU A 389 20.62 16.06 8.21
C LEU A 389 22.11 15.85 7.95
N ARG A 390 22.86 15.57 9.00
CA ARG A 390 24.27 15.13 8.91
C ARG A 390 24.64 14.25 10.10
N LYS A 391 25.78 13.58 10.02
CA LYS A 391 26.37 12.87 11.16
C LYS A 391 27.11 13.86 12.06
N GLY A 392 26.77 13.91 13.35
CA GLY A 392 27.45 14.70 14.35
C GLY A 392 28.72 14.01 14.88
N ASP A 393 29.53 14.76 15.63
CA ASP A 393 30.80 14.29 16.20
C ASP A 393 30.61 13.13 17.21
N ASP A 394 29.44 13.04 17.84
CA ASP A 394 29.04 11.94 18.73
C ASP A 394 28.50 10.72 17.96
N GLY A 395 28.52 10.76 16.63
CA GLY A 395 28.04 9.74 15.73
C GLY A 395 26.52 9.74 15.52
N ARG A 396 25.76 10.60 16.21
CA ARG A 396 24.30 10.70 16.06
C ARG A 396 23.90 11.56 14.87
N MET A 397 22.67 11.36 14.41
CA MET A 397 22.07 12.16 13.36
C MET A 397 21.62 13.52 13.91
N VAL A 398 22.08 14.60 13.30
CA VAL A 398 21.70 15.98 13.63
C VAL A 398 20.83 16.53 12.52
N PHE A 399 19.70 17.15 12.86
CA PHE A 399 18.79 17.81 11.92
C PHE A 399 18.96 19.33 11.97
N LEU A 400 18.83 19.96 10.81
CA LEU A 400 19.05 21.38 10.60
C LEU A 400 17.92 21.97 9.73
N LYS A 401 17.34 23.10 10.13
CA LYS A 401 16.54 23.97 9.27
C LYS A 401 17.51 24.85 8.50
N ARG A 402 17.64 24.60 7.20
CA ARG A 402 18.40 25.46 6.29
C ARG A 402 17.42 26.33 5.49
N PRO A 403 17.56 27.67 5.54
CA PRO A 403 16.68 28.58 4.82
C PRO A 403 16.62 28.27 3.32
N VAL A 404 15.45 28.44 2.73
CA VAL A 404 15.31 28.49 1.28
C VAL A 404 16.06 29.75 0.79
N ALA A 405 16.76 29.65 -0.34
CA ALA A 405 17.43 30.80 -0.92
C ALA A 405 16.43 31.74 -1.61
N PRO A 406 16.72 33.05 -1.72
CA PRO A 406 15.91 33.96 -2.52
C PRO A 406 15.74 33.48 -3.95
N TYR A 407 14.50 33.51 -4.43
CA TYR A 407 14.22 33.24 -5.84
C TYR A 407 14.86 34.32 -6.70
N PHE A 408 15.61 33.92 -7.72
CA PHE A 408 16.20 34.85 -8.68
C PHE A 408 15.14 35.61 -9.49
N VAL A 409 13.98 34.95 -9.72
CA VAL A 409 12.80 35.54 -10.36
C VAL A 409 11.67 35.59 -9.32
N PRO A 410 11.10 36.76 -9.01
CA PRO A 410 9.97 36.87 -8.09
C PRO A 410 8.78 36.03 -8.54
N VAL A 411 8.19 35.28 -7.61
CA VAL A 411 6.95 34.51 -7.81
C VAL A 411 5.92 35.06 -6.82
N PRO A 412 4.92 35.86 -7.27
CA PRO A 412 4.00 36.57 -6.37
C PRO A 412 3.28 35.67 -5.36
N GLU A 413 2.96 34.43 -5.76
CA GLU A 413 2.29 33.46 -4.90
C GLU A 413 3.20 32.90 -3.78
N LEU A 414 4.49 33.20 -3.83
CA LEU A 414 5.51 32.80 -2.86
C LEU A 414 6.09 34.01 -2.11
N ASP A 415 5.43 35.17 -2.16
CA ASP A 415 5.80 36.35 -1.38
C ASP A 415 5.88 36.00 0.12
N GLY A 416 7.08 36.10 0.71
CA GLY A 416 7.36 35.68 2.10
C GLY A 416 8.19 34.39 2.23
N LEU A 417 8.42 33.67 1.13
CA LEU A 417 9.47 32.67 0.98
C LEU A 417 10.53 33.23 0.02
N PRO A 418 11.80 33.36 0.43
CA PRO A 418 12.44 32.75 1.60
C PRO A 418 12.22 33.52 2.91
N PRO A 419 12.43 32.87 4.08
CA PRO A 419 12.37 33.55 5.37
C PRO A 419 13.41 34.68 5.46
N VAL A 420 13.06 35.78 6.15
CA VAL A 420 13.96 36.92 6.37
C VAL A 420 15.22 36.49 7.12
N ASP A 421 15.07 35.59 8.09
CA ASP A 421 16.21 34.97 8.78
C ASP A 421 16.85 33.89 7.90
N GLN A 422 18.11 34.11 7.56
CA GLN A 422 18.93 33.21 6.75
C GLN A 422 19.89 32.36 7.61
N THR A 423 19.67 32.30 8.93
CA THR A 423 20.45 31.48 9.86
C THR A 423 20.05 30.01 9.76
N VAL A 424 21.04 29.12 9.86
CA VAL A 424 20.81 27.67 9.96
C VAL A 424 20.56 27.29 11.42
N HIS A 425 19.44 26.64 11.70
CA HIS A 425 19.03 26.31 13.08
C HIS A 425 18.98 24.80 13.29
N PRO A 426 19.50 24.26 14.42
CA PRO A 426 19.30 22.86 14.76
C PRO A 426 17.83 22.56 15.05
N VAL A 427 17.37 21.38 14.68
CA VAL A 427 16.02 20.88 14.93
C VAL A 427 16.10 19.65 15.81
N GLN A 428 15.28 19.62 16.86
CA GLN A 428 15.12 18.42 17.66
C GLN A 428 14.12 17.48 17.00
N GLN A 429 14.51 16.22 16.87
CA GLN A 429 13.57 15.16 16.49
C GLN A 429 12.50 15.02 17.58
N PRO A 430 11.20 14.98 17.23
CA PRO A 430 10.15 14.71 18.19
C PRO A 430 10.36 13.34 18.85
N PRO A 431 9.90 13.14 20.10
CA PRO A 431 10.04 11.85 20.77
C PRO A 431 9.33 10.76 19.98
N LEU A 432 9.95 9.57 19.94
CA LEU A 432 9.34 8.40 19.31
C LEU A 432 8.11 7.99 20.12
N ILE A 433 7.00 7.74 19.43
CA ILE A 433 5.76 7.28 20.07
C ILE A 433 5.71 5.76 20.04
N GLY A 434 5.31 5.16 21.17
CA GLY A 434 5.24 3.71 21.31
C GLY A 434 4.22 3.13 20.33
N GLY A 435 4.69 2.38 19.33
CA GLY A 435 3.85 1.67 18.36
C GLY A 435 3.12 0.45 18.91
N GLN A 436 2.93 0.37 20.23
CA GLN A 436 2.15 -0.68 20.87
C GLN A 436 0.74 -0.14 21.11
N ALA A 437 -0.27 -0.89 20.69
CA ALA A 437 -1.62 -0.65 21.18
C ALA A 437 -1.56 -0.58 22.72
N PRO A 438 -2.28 0.36 23.38
CA PRO A 438 -2.28 0.44 24.83
C PRO A 438 -2.55 -0.94 25.40
N ALA A 439 -1.59 -1.47 26.17
CA ALA A 439 -1.79 -2.75 26.82
C ALA A 439 -3.03 -2.60 27.70
N SER A 440 -4.09 -3.35 27.41
CA SER A 440 -5.17 -3.48 28.38
C SER A 440 -4.52 -4.01 29.65
N ALA A 441 -4.65 -3.27 30.76
CA ALA A 441 -4.02 -3.63 32.04
C ALA A 441 -4.35 -5.06 32.51
N ALA A 442 -5.39 -5.68 31.94
CA ALA A 442 -5.65 -7.10 32.02
C ALA A 442 -5.53 -7.73 30.62
N SER A 443 -4.49 -8.52 30.38
CA SER A 443 -4.57 -9.56 29.35
C SER A 443 -5.72 -10.49 29.74
N ARG A 444 -6.77 -10.57 28.91
CA ARG A 444 -7.86 -11.55 29.08
C ARG A 444 -7.43 -12.98 28.71
N ILE A 445 -6.17 -13.12 28.28
CA ILE A 445 -5.52 -14.39 28.00
C ILE A 445 -4.51 -14.60 29.12
N ALA A 446 -4.76 -15.58 29.98
CA ALA A 446 -3.70 -16.14 30.81
C ALA A 446 -2.62 -16.63 29.84
N SER A 447 -1.41 -16.06 29.87
CA SER A 447 -0.30 -16.54 29.05
C SER A 447 -0.12 -18.03 29.30
N PRO A 448 -0.38 -18.91 28.32
CA PRO A 448 0.32 -20.16 28.32
C PRO A 448 1.73 -19.80 27.84
N ALA A 449 2.73 -20.07 28.66
CA ALA A 449 4.07 -20.23 28.13
C ALA A 449 4.05 -21.46 27.21
N THR A 450 3.57 -21.30 25.97
CA THR A 450 3.78 -22.30 24.94
C THR A 450 5.16 -22.01 24.36
N GLY A 451 6.14 -22.80 24.78
CA GLY A 451 7.34 -22.99 23.99
C GLY A 451 6.91 -23.28 22.55
N PHE A 452 7.59 -22.67 21.59
CA PHE A 452 7.45 -23.04 20.20
C PHE A 452 7.94 -24.49 20.08
N GLU A 453 7.03 -25.44 20.17
CA GLU A 453 7.29 -26.81 19.73
C GLU A 453 7.34 -26.79 18.20
N PRO A 454 8.41 -27.33 17.59
CA PRO A 454 8.47 -27.46 16.14
C PRO A 454 7.24 -28.26 15.65
N PRO A 455 6.72 -27.99 14.44
CA PRO A 455 5.55 -28.68 13.93
C PRO A 455 5.78 -30.19 14.01
N SER A 456 4.78 -30.90 14.55
CA SER A 456 4.79 -32.36 14.66
C SER A 456 5.30 -32.96 13.34
N PRO A 457 6.28 -33.88 13.35
CA PRO A 457 6.79 -34.53 12.13
C PRO A 457 5.68 -35.14 11.26
N ARG A 458 4.52 -35.43 11.87
CA ARG A 458 3.33 -35.94 11.21
C ARG A 458 2.59 -34.87 10.41
N ILE A 459 2.62 -33.60 10.81
CA ILE A 459 2.11 -32.48 10.00
C ILE A 459 2.93 -32.35 8.71
N ALA A 460 4.26 -32.42 8.83
CA ALA A 460 5.15 -32.43 7.65
C ALA A 460 4.87 -33.62 6.73
N ALA A 461 4.53 -34.79 7.28
CA ALA A 461 4.17 -35.97 6.49
C ALA A 461 2.85 -35.77 5.70
N VAL A 462 1.85 -35.11 6.29
CA VAL A 462 0.60 -34.76 5.57
C VAL A 462 0.89 -33.79 4.41
N LEU A 463 1.66 -32.74 4.67
CA LEU A 463 1.99 -31.71 3.67
C LEU A 463 2.91 -32.21 2.55
N ALA A 464 3.55 -33.37 2.73
CA ALA A 464 4.39 -34.01 1.72
C ALA A 464 3.60 -34.93 0.78
N LEU A 465 2.31 -35.18 1.04
CA LEU A 465 1.45 -35.96 0.15
C LEU A 465 1.06 -35.12 -1.06
N ASP A 466 1.28 -35.67 -2.25
CA ASP A 466 0.91 -35.06 -3.53
C ASP A 466 -0.37 -35.75 -4.04
N GLU A 467 -1.44 -34.97 -4.26
CA GLU A 467 -2.78 -35.45 -4.65
C GLU A 467 -3.30 -36.68 -3.86
N PRO A 468 -3.36 -36.63 -2.51
CA PRO A 468 -3.65 -37.81 -1.71
C PRO A 468 -5.10 -38.32 -1.86
N SER A 469 -5.25 -39.64 -1.86
CA SER A 469 -6.56 -40.28 -1.71
C SER A 469 -7.07 -40.19 -0.25
N VAL A 470 -8.36 -40.46 -0.04
CA VAL A 470 -8.92 -40.56 1.32
C VAL A 470 -8.23 -41.65 2.14
N ALA A 471 -7.80 -42.74 1.50
CA ALA A 471 -7.06 -43.82 2.17
C ALA A 471 -5.68 -43.36 2.65
N ASP A 472 -5.01 -42.48 1.90
CA ASP A 472 -3.71 -41.90 2.29
C ASP A 472 -3.86 -40.93 3.46
N LEU A 473 -4.98 -40.22 3.54
CA LEU A 473 -5.28 -39.28 4.62
C LEU A 473 -5.88 -39.95 5.87
N ALA A 474 -6.46 -41.15 5.75
CA ALA A 474 -7.15 -41.83 6.86
C ALA A 474 -6.30 -41.97 8.14
N PRO A 475 -4.98 -42.29 8.10
CA PRO A 475 -4.14 -42.36 9.29
C PRO A 475 -3.94 -41.01 10.00
N PHE A 476 -4.13 -39.91 9.30
CA PHE A 476 -3.94 -38.55 9.81
C PHE A 476 -5.26 -37.90 10.24
N LEU A 477 -6.38 -38.27 9.60
CA LEU A 477 -7.72 -37.83 9.98
C LEU A 477 -8.15 -38.38 11.35
N GLY A 478 -7.61 -39.53 11.77
CA GLY A 478 -7.83 -40.12 13.10
C GLY A 478 -6.69 -39.90 14.11
N ASP A 479 -5.76 -38.98 13.81
CA ASP A 479 -4.55 -38.79 14.62
C ASP A 479 -4.85 -38.29 16.05
N PRO A 480 -4.13 -38.71 17.10
CA PRO A 480 -4.31 -38.13 18.43
C PRO A 480 -4.04 -36.62 18.49
N ASP A 481 -3.15 -36.09 17.63
CA ASP A 481 -2.82 -34.67 17.56
C ASP A 481 -3.86 -33.89 16.73
N PRO A 482 -4.60 -32.94 17.34
CA PRO A 482 -5.59 -32.14 16.61
C PRO A 482 -4.97 -31.24 15.53
N GLY A 483 -3.69 -30.88 15.65
CA GLY A 483 -2.97 -30.14 14.61
C GLY A 483 -2.78 -30.98 13.35
N VAL A 484 -2.47 -32.27 13.49
CA VAL A 484 -2.36 -33.22 12.38
C VAL A 484 -3.71 -33.46 11.73
N ARG A 485 -4.77 -33.72 12.52
CA ARG A 485 -6.14 -33.90 11.99
C ARG A 485 -6.61 -32.69 11.20
N ARG A 486 -6.39 -31.49 11.73
CA ARG A 486 -6.74 -30.23 11.05
C ARG A 486 -5.99 -30.06 9.72
N THR A 487 -4.67 -30.32 9.70
CA THR A 487 -3.89 -30.24 8.45
C THR A 487 -4.35 -31.28 7.44
N ALA A 488 -4.61 -32.52 7.87
CA ALA A 488 -5.15 -33.56 7.00
C ALA A 488 -6.50 -33.19 6.41
N LEU A 489 -7.35 -32.51 7.20
CA LEU A 489 -8.65 -32.04 6.75
C LEU A 489 -8.54 -30.89 5.74
N ALA A 490 -7.61 -29.95 5.95
CA ALA A 490 -7.33 -28.89 4.99
C ALA A 490 -6.85 -29.47 3.65
N THR A 491 -5.91 -30.43 3.69
CA THR A 491 -5.44 -31.15 2.50
C THR A 491 -6.58 -31.94 1.83
N LEU A 492 -7.47 -32.57 2.61
CA LEU A 492 -8.66 -33.25 2.09
C LEU A 492 -9.58 -32.28 1.34
N THR A 493 -9.84 -31.09 1.89
CA THR A 493 -10.67 -30.05 1.27
C THR A 493 -10.03 -29.50 0.00
N GLU A 494 -8.73 -29.19 0.03
CA GLU A 494 -7.99 -28.64 -1.11
C GLU A 494 -7.95 -29.62 -2.29
N ASN A 495 -7.73 -30.91 -2.04
CA ASN A 495 -7.57 -31.91 -3.09
C ASN A 495 -8.90 -32.57 -3.51
N THR A 496 -9.94 -32.52 -2.66
CA THR A 496 -11.28 -33.09 -2.91
C THR A 496 -11.24 -34.48 -3.57
N PRO A 497 -10.51 -35.48 -3.02
CA PRO A 497 -10.41 -36.81 -3.63
C PRO A 497 -11.76 -37.54 -3.66
N GLU A 498 -11.91 -38.53 -4.54
CA GLU A 498 -13.14 -39.33 -4.60
C GLU A 498 -13.47 -39.94 -3.22
N GLY A 499 -14.70 -39.71 -2.74
CA GLY A 499 -15.15 -40.16 -1.42
C GLY A 499 -14.71 -39.28 -0.24
N TYR A 500 -14.30 -38.03 -0.46
CA TYR A 500 -13.88 -37.11 0.63
C TYR A 500 -14.99 -36.81 1.67
N ALA A 501 -16.25 -36.77 1.24
CA ALA A 501 -17.33 -36.17 2.02
C ALA A 501 -17.62 -36.85 3.36
N PRO A 502 -17.65 -38.19 3.49
CA PRO A 502 -17.84 -38.84 4.78
C PRO A 502 -16.79 -38.45 5.83
N ALA A 503 -15.52 -38.31 5.44
CA ALA A 503 -14.46 -37.90 6.35
C ALA A 503 -14.60 -36.43 6.78
N LEU A 504 -14.94 -35.55 5.83
CA LEU A 504 -15.19 -34.14 6.10
C LEU A 504 -16.40 -33.93 7.03
N LEU A 505 -17.50 -34.65 6.79
CA LEU A 505 -18.71 -34.60 7.61
C LEU A 505 -18.48 -35.17 9.01
N ALA A 506 -17.76 -36.28 9.14
CA ALA A 506 -17.42 -36.85 10.44
C ALA A 506 -16.62 -35.86 11.31
N ALA A 507 -15.72 -35.09 10.71
CA ALA A 507 -14.90 -34.09 11.40
C ALA A 507 -15.70 -32.92 12.01
N LEU A 508 -16.96 -32.70 11.61
CA LEU A 508 -17.86 -31.76 12.29
C LEU A 508 -18.20 -32.20 13.73
N GLY A 509 -18.03 -33.49 14.04
CA GLY A 509 -18.20 -34.08 15.37
C GLY A 509 -16.90 -34.28 16.15
N ASP A 510 -15.76 -33.77 15.67
CA ASP A 510 -14.45 -33.97 16.32
C ASP A 510 -14.42 -33.35 17.73
N ASP A 511 -13.69 -33.98 18.67
CA ASP A 511 -13.56 -33.49 20.05
C ASP A 511 -12.83 -32.12 20.13
N ALA A 512 -11.94 -31.82 19.18
CA ALA A 512 -11.15 -30.60 19.13
C ALA A 512 -11.83 -29.49 18.31
N ALA A 513 -12.00 -28.31 18.94
CA ALA A 513 -12.64 -27.16 18.31
C ALA A 513 -11.95 -26.68 17.01
N ALA A 514 -10.62 -26.76 16.94
CA ALA A 514 -9.86 -26.36 15.76
C ALA A 514 -10.11 -27.27 14.54
N VAL A 515 -10.36 -28.56 14.78
CA VAL A 515 -10.68 -29.53 13.71
C VAL A 515 -12.11 -29.32 13.24
N ARG A 516 -13.06 -29.14 14.16
CA ARG A 516 -14.46 -28.79 13.83
C ARG A 516 -14.57 -27.49 13.02
N ALA A 517 -13.76 -26.49 13.34
CA ALA A 517 -13.72 -25.22 12.59
C ALA A 517 -13.22 -25.41 11.15
N ALA A 518 -12.14 -26.18 10.96
CA ALA A 518 -11.65 -26.51 9.62
C ALA A 518 -12.68 -27.36 8.84
N ALA A 519 -13.38 -28.28 9.50
CA ALA A 519 -14.46 -29.05 8.88
C ALA A 519 -15.61 -28.14 8.43
N ALA A 520 -16.02 -27.22 9.29
CA ALA A 520 -17.07 -26.25 9.01
C ALA A 520 -16.72 -25.29 7.86
N GLU A 521 -15.44 -24.92 7.73
CA GLU A 521 -14.93 -24.16 6.59
C GLU A 521 -14.96 -25.01 5.32
N GLY A 522 -14.42 -26.23 5.37
CA GLY A 522 -14.40 -27.13 4.22
C GLY A 522 -15.79 -27.46 3.67
N VAL A 523 -16.80 -27.69 4.51
CA VAL A 523 -18.18 -27.93 4.02
C VAL A 523 -18.83 -26.67 3.44
N ARG A 524 -18.41 -25.47 3.85
CA ARG A 524 -18.87 -24.21 3.26
C ARG A 524 -18.20 -23.95 1.92
N GLU A 525 -16.90 -24.21 1.82
CA GLU A 525 -16.12 -24.07 0.60
C GLU A 525 -16.62 -25.03 -0.49
N LEU A 526 -16.85 -26.29 -0.12
CA LEU A 526 -17.29 -27.34 -1.04
C LEU A 526 -18.82 -27.41 -1.18
N VAL A 527 -19.56 -26.40 -0.73
CA VAL A 527 -21.03 -26.47 -0.61
C VAL A 527 -21.71 -26.89 -1.92
N GLU A 528 -21.25 -26.38 -3.07
CA GLU A 528 -21.83 -26.67 -4.38
C GLU A 528 -21.60 -28.11 -4.87
N VAL A 529 -20.53 -28.75 -4.39
CA VAL A 529 -20.06 -30.07 -4.81
C VAL A 529 -20.16 -31.13 -3.71
N LEU A 530 -20.64 -30.77 -2.52
CA LEU A 530 -20.82 -31.68 -1.39
C LEU A 530 -21.92 -32.71 -1.72
N PRO A 531 -21.60 -34.01 -1.78
CA PRO A 531 -22.59 -35.06 -1.97
C PRO A 531 -23.43 -35.20 -0.69
N GLU A 532 -24.71 -35.51 -0.85
CA GLU A 532 -25.65 -35.72 0.26
C GLU A 532 -25.67 -34.59 1.31
N PRO A 533 -25.96 -33.34 0.92
CA PRO A 533 -25.95 -32.18 1.83
C PRO A 533 -26.92 -32.33 3.01
N GLU A 534 -27.90 -33.21 2.92
CA GLU A 534 -28.83 -33.54 4.02
C GLU A 534 -28.15 -34.15 5.25
N SER A 535 -26.97 -34.76 5.07
CA SER A 535 -26.22 -35.40 6.14
C SER A 535 -25.76 -34.41 7.22
N VAL A 536 -25.59 -33.11 6.88
CA VAL A 536 -25.25 -32.08 7.89
C VAL A 536 -26.39 -31.82 8.89
N ARG A 537 -27.61 -32.31 8.62
CA ARG A 537 -28.78 -32.14 9.52
C ARG A 537 -28.53 -32.70 10.92
N ALA A 538 -27.72 -33.76 11.04
CA ALA A 538 -27.35 -34.34 12.33
C ALA A 538 -26.57 -33.35 13.23
N HIS A 539 -25.98 -32.31 12.64
CA HIS A 539 -25.12 -31.34 13.32
C HIS A 539 -25.84 -30.03 13.70
N LEU A 540 -27.15 -29.92 13.44
CA LEU A 540 -27.95 -28.74 13.81
C LEU A 540 -28.06 -28.53 15.32
N ASP A 541 -27.99 -29.62 16.11
CA ASP A 541 -28.01 -29.58 17.57
C ASP A 541 -26.58 -29.72 18.18
N SER A 542 -25.53 -29.50 17.39
CA SER A 542 -24.13 -29.57 17.87
C SER A 542 -23.88 -28.61 19.02
N SER A 543 -23.03 -29.00 19.98
CA SER A 543 -22.59 -28.11 21.06
C SER A 543 -21.73 -26.94 20.53
N ASP A 544 -21.13 -27.10 19.34
CA ASP A 544 -20.30 -26.09 18.70
C ASP A 544 -21.11 -25.18 17.78
N ARG A 545 -21.09 -23.88 18.09
CA ARG A 545 -21.77 -22.83 17.32
C ARG A 545 -21.31 -22.74 15.85
N VAL A 546 -20.04 -23.00 15.57
CA VAL A 546 -19.47 -22.90 14.22
C VAL A 546 -20.03 -24.02 13.34
N VAL A 547 -20.14 -25.21 13.92
CA VAL A 547 -20.74 -26.38 13.28
C VAL A 547 -22.22 -26.17 13.03
N ARG A 548 -22.99 -25.68 14.01
CA ARG A 548 -24.42 -25.37 13.83
C ARG A 548 -24.64 -24.36 12.70
N ALA A 549 -23.86 -23.29 12.67
CA ALA A 549 -23.93 -22.26 11.62
C ALA A 549 -23.59 -22.82 10.23
N ALA A 550 -22.54 -23.65 10.11
CA ALA A 550 -22.17 -24.28 8.84
C ALA A 550 -23.24 -25.26 8.34
N ALA A 551 -23.84 -26.04 9.24
CA ALA A 551 -24.94 -26.95 8.89
C ALA A 551 -26.15 -26.19 8.33
N LEU A 552 -26.55 -25.07 8.97
CA LEU A 552 -27.63 -24.21 8.45
C LEU A 552 -27.30 -23.64 7.07
N TYR A 553 -26.08 -23.15 6.89
CA TYR A 553 -25.62 -22.60 5.60
C TYR A 553 -25.69 -23.65 4.48
N VAL A 554 -25.15 -24.84 4.70
CA VAL A 554 -25.13 -25.92 3.69
C VAL A 554 -26.57 -26.34 3.33
N LEU A 555 -27.44 -26.53 4.33
CA LEU A 555 -28.84 -26.90 4.08
C LEU A 555 -29.59 -25.82 3.31
N ALA A 556 -29.33 -24.54 3.58
CA ALA A 556 -29.96 -23.42 2.89
C ALA A 556 -29.46 -23.30 1.44
N ALA A 557 -28.13 -23.25 1.25
CA ALA A 557 -27.51 -23.11 -0.06
C ALA A 557 -27.88 -24.26 -1.01
N ARG A 558 -28.02 -25.48 -0.47
CA ARG A 558 -28.36 -26.68 -1.25
C ARG A 558 -29.86 -27.01 -1.27
N ARG A 559 -30.71 -26.12 -0.75
CA ARG A 559 -32.17 -26.28 -0.68
C ARG A 559 -32.58 -27.64 -0.07
N ALA A 560 -31.84 -28.10 0.93
CA ALA A 560 -32.00 -29.38 1.60
C ALA A 560 -32.65 -29.25 3.00
N GLY A 561 -32.72 -28.04 3.58
CA GLY A 561 -33.43 -27.81 4.83
C GLY A 561 -34.91 -27.45 4.67
N ASP A 562 -35.57 -27.19 5.80
CA ASP A 562 -36.97 -26.75 5.86
C ASP A 562 -37.14 -25.54 6.79
N ALA A 563 -38.22 -24.79 6.54
CA ALA A 563 -38.57 -23.59 7.29
C ALA A 563 -38.74 -23.81 8.80
N ALA A 564 -39.28 -24.96 9.22
CA ALA A 564 -39.55 -25.23 10.63
C ALA A 564 -38.24 -25.31 11.44
N ARG A 565 -37.20 -25.94 10.86
CA ARG A 565 -35.87 -26.03 11.46
C ARG A 565 -35.15 -24.67 11.47
N TYR A 566 -35.26 -23.90 10.39
CA TYR A 566 -34.65 -22.57 10.36
C TYR A 566 -35.31 -21.61 11.37
N ARG A 567 -36.64 -21.67 11.54
CA ARG A 567 -37.35 -20.92 12.60
C ARG A 567 -36.86 -21.31 14.00
N ARG A 568 -36.64 -22.61 14.26
CA ARG A 568 -36.08 -23.07 15.56
C ARG A 568 -34.69 -22.50 15.81
N ALA A 569 -33.86 -22.39 14.78
CA ALA A 569 -32.50 -21.85 14.88
C ALA A 569 -32.44 -20.34 15.20
N LEU A 570 -33.53 -19.59 15.05
CA LEU A 570 -33.62 -18.21 15.57
C LEU A 570 -33.62 -18.14 17.10
N GLY A 571 -33.85 -19.25 17.81
CA GLY A 571 -33.70 -19.33 19.26
C GLY A 571 -32.28 -19.66 19.73
N ASP A 572 -31.30 -19.76 18.83
CA ASP A 572 -29.93 -20.17 19.20
C ASP A 572 -29.27 -19.13 20.14
N PRO A 573 -28.53 -19.57 21.19
CA PRO A 573 -27.82 -18.64 22.07
C PRO A 573 -26.75 -17.80 21.34
N ASP A 574 -26.21 -18.27 20.22
CA ASP A 574 -25.21 -17.54 19.44
C ASP A 574 -25.84 -16.78 18.27
N HIS A 575 -25.67 -15.45 18.27
CA HIS A 575 -26.20 -14.56 17.24
C HIS A 575 -25.73 -14.90 15.82
N ARG A 576 -24.55 -15.52 15.63
CA ARG A 576 -24.07 -15.90 14.28
C ARG A 576 -24.87 -17.05 13.71
N VAL A 577 -25.31 -17.98 14.55
CA VAL A 577 -26.23 -19.06 14.14
C VAL A 577 -27.59 -18.46 13.77
N ARG A 578 -28.07 -17.49 14.56
CA ARG A 578 -29.33 -16.77 14.25
C ARG A 578 -29.25 -15.98 12.93
N ILE A 579 -28.12 -15.36 12.60
CA ILE A 579 -27.90 -14.70 11.30
C ILE A 579 -28.02 -15.71 10.14
N GLU A 580 -27.39 -16.88 10.27
CA GLU A 580 -27.52 -17.93 9.24
C GLU A 580 -28.95 -18.47 9.16
N ALA A 581 -29.67 -18.55 10.28
CA ALA A 581 -31.09 -18.90 10.30
C ALA A 581 -31.95 -17.87 9.53
N VAL A 582 -31.69 -16.57 9.69
CA VAL A 582 -32.36 -15.52 8.90
C VAL A 582 -32.11 -15.73 7.39
N ARG A 583 -30.85 -15.93 6.99
CA ARG A 583 -30.51 -16.18 5.57
C ARG A 583 -31.16 -17.46 5.04
N ALA A 584 -31.20 -18.51 5.86
CA ALA A 584 -31.84 -19.76 5.51
C ALA A 584 -33.35 -19.62 5.30
N LEU A 585 -34.03 -18.83 6.15
CA LEU A 585 -35.46 -18.51 5.99
C LEU A 585 -35.74 -17.70 4.72
N VAL A 586 -34.87 -16.75 4.40
CA VAL A 586 -34.93 -15.99 3.14
C VAL A 586 -34.82 -16.93 1.93
N SER A 587 -33.95 -17.94 1.98
CA SER A 587 -33.75 -18.90 0.88
C SER A 587 -34.98 -19.77 0.56
N VAL A 588 -35.94 -19.86 1.49
CA VAL A 588 -37.20 -20.62 1.36
C VAL A 588 -38.43 -19.71 1.37
N ASP A 589 -38.23 -18.41 1.14
CA ASP A 589 -39.28 -17.39 1.04
C ASP A 589 -40.19 -17.28 2.29
N ASP A 590 -39.64 -17.57 3.49
CA ASP A 590 -40.40 -17.59 4.74
C ASP A 590 -40.40 -16.24 5.47
N VAL A 591 -41.28 -15.34 5.03
CA VAL A 591 -41.46 -14.00 5.63
C VAL A 591 -41.80 -14.08 7.12
N ASP A 592 -42.81 -14.88 7.48
CA ASP A 592 -43.29 -15.01 8.87
C ASP A 592 -42.18 -15.51 9.80
N GLY A 593 -41.29 -16.36 9.29
CA GLY A 593 -40.12 -16.83 10.01
C GLY A 593 -39.08 -15.74 10.26
N VAL A 594 -38.87 -14.78 9.35
CA VAL A 594 -37.86 -13.72 9.50
C VAL A 594 -38.33 -12.60 10.44
N LEU A 595 -39.65 -12.32 10.53
CA LEU A 595 -40.19 -11.21 11.32
C LEU A 595 -39.68 -11.12 12.77
N PRO A 596 -39.58 -12.22 13.56
CA PRO A 596 -39.09 -12.16 14.92
C PRO A 596 -37.65 -11.64 15.04
N ALA A 597 -36.81 -11.88 14.02
CA ALA A 597 -35.41 -11.47 14.02
C ALA A 597 -35.23 -9.94 13.93
N ALA A 598 -36.25 -9.20 13.47
CA ALA A 598 -36.26 -7.74 13.51
C ALA A 598 -36.31 -7.20 14.96
N GLY A 599 -36.75 -8.00 15.93
CA GLY A 599 -36.77 -7.66 17.36
C GLY A 599 -35.62 -8.27 18.17
N ASP A 600 -34.61 -8.86 17.53
CA ASP A 600 -33.53 -9.57 18.22
C ASP A 600 -32.70 -8.63 19.11
N GLU A 601 -32.22 -9.11 20.26
CA GLU A 601 -31.36 -8.34 21.16
C GLU A 601 -30.04 -7.89 20.47
N ASN A 602 -29.55 -8.68 19.53
CA ASN A 602 -28.30 -8.44 18.83
C ASN A 602 -28.53 -7.61 17.55
N ARG A 603 -27.82 -6.49 17.44
CA ARG A 603 -27.92 -5.58 16.29
C ARG A 603 -27.62 -6.24 14.94
N GLU A 604 -26.70 -7.20 14.88
CA GLU A 604 -26.30 -7.84 13.61
C GLU A 604 -27.41 -8.75 13.09
N VAL A 605 -28.15 -9.40 13.99
CA VAL A 605 -29.34 -10.18 13.64
C VAL A 605 -30.43 -9.26 13.09
N ARG A 606 -30.66 -8.10 13.73
CA ARG A 606 -31.62 -7.10 13.24
C ARG A 606 -31.25 -6.54 11.86
N ILE A 607 -29.96 -6.29 11.61
CA ILE A 607 -29.43 -5.88 10.29
C ILE A 607 -29.68 -6.98 9.25
N ALA A 608 -29.37 -8.24 9.58
CA ALA A 608 -29.64 -9.37 8.70
C ALA A 608 -31.15 -9.52 8.40
N ALA A 609 -32.01 -9.28 9.40
CA ALA A 609 -33.45 -9.29 9.25
C ALA A 609 -33.93 -8.16 8.31
N ALA A 610 -33.40 -6.94 8.43
CA ALA A 610 -33.71 -5.84 7.52
C ALA A 610 -33.44 -6.21 6.05
N ALA A 611 -32.24 -6.73 5.77
CA ALA A 611 -31.85 -7.15 4.42
C ALA A 611 -32.67 -8.35 3.93
N GLY A 612 -32.95 -9.32 4.81
CA GLY A 612 -33.78 -10.48 4.50
C GLY A 612 -35.20 -10.10 4.12
N LEU A 613 -35.84 -9.23 4.90
CA LEU A 613 -37.21 -8.76 4.63
C LEU A 613 -37.31 -7.94 3.33
N ALA A 614 -36.27 -7.15 3.00
CA ALA A 614 -36.19 -6.46 1.71
C ALA A 614 -36.14 -7.44 0.53
N THR A 615 -35.31 -8.49 0.66
CA THR A 615 -35.14 -9.53 -0.37
C THR A 615 -36.45 -10.26 -0.68
N LEU A 616 -37.29 -10.48 0.34
CA LEU A 616 -38.57 -11.19 0.21
C LEU A 616 -39.70 -10.34 -0.42
N ARG A 617 -39.47 -9.04 -0.64
CA ARG A 617 -40.31 -8.12 -1.43
C ARG A 617 -41.80 -8.05 -1.05
N ASP A 618 -42.12 -8.06 0.24
CA ASP A 618 -43.48 -7.80 0.76
C ASP A 618 -43.60 -6.39 1.39
N GLY A 619 -43.65 -5.36 0.54
CA GLY A 619 -43.55 -3.96 0.96
C GLY A 619 -44.75 -3.39 1.72
N THR A 620 -45.95 -3.98 1.54
CA THR A 620 -47.21 -3.53 2.17
C THR A 620 -47.73 -4.50 3.25
N GLY A 621 -47.18 -5.72 3.32
CA GLY A 621 -47.51 -6.71 4.33
C GLY A 621 -46.67 -6.61 5.60
N PRO A 622 -46.59 -7.70 6.39
CA PRO A 622 -45.83 -7.76 7.64
C PRO A 622 -44.35 -7.36 7.53
N ALA A 623 -43.68 -7.69 6.42
CA ALA A 623 -42.26 -7.36 6.22
C ALA A 623 -42.04 -5.84 6.16
N GLY A 624 -42.85 -5.12 5.38
CA GLY A 624 -42.81 -3.67 5.32
C GLY A 624 -43.09 -2.98 6.66
N ARG A 625 -43.94 -3.55 7.53
CA ARG A 625 -44.16 -3.02 8.89
C ARG A 625 -42.94 -3.23 9.79
N ALA A 626 -42.31 -4.41 9.72
CA ALA A 626 -41.12 -4.71 10.49
C ALA A 626 -39.92 -3.83 10.07
N VAL A 627 -39.70 -3.63 8.77
CA VAL A 627 -38.64 -2.73 8.27
C VAL A 627 -38.86 -1.28 8.73
N ARG A 628 -40.11 -0.79 8.70
CA ARG A 628 -40.43 0.56 9.22
C ARG A 628 -40.17 0.71 10.72
N ALA A 629 -40.35 -0.35 11.51
CA ALA A 629 -39.95 -0.34 12.91
C ALA A 629 -38.42 -0.22 13.08
N LEU A 630 -37.63 -0.88 12.22
CA LEU A 630 -36.16 -0.82 12.25
C LEU A 630 -35.60 0.56 11.89
N VAL A 631 -36.31 1.38 11.10
CA VAL A 631 -35.93 2.78 10.82
C VAL A 631 -35.86 3.62 12.10
N ALA A 632 -36.63 3.23 13.13
CA ALA A 632 -36.68 3.85 14.45
C ALA A 632 -35.84 3.12 15.52
N ASP A 633 -35.01 2.14 15.14
CA ASP A 633 -34.16 1.38 16.09
C ASP A 633 -33.21 2.30 16.86
N PRO A 634 -32.89 2.01 18.14
CA PRO A 634 -31.91 2.80 18.88
C PRO A 634 -30.48 2.74 18.28
N ASP A 635 -30.11 1.68 17.56
CA ASP A 635 -28.79 1.52 16.95
C ASP A 635 -28.72 2.18 15.56
N PRO A 636 -27.78 3.13 15.32
CA PRO A 636 -27.65 3.82 14.04
C PRO A 636 -27.40 2.91 12.83
N LEU A 637 -26.71 1.78 13.00
CA LEU A 637 -26.44 0.84 11.91
C LEU A 637 -27.68 0.03 11.55
N VAL A 638 -28.51 -0.30 12.54
CA VAL A 638 -29.82 -0.95 12.29
C VAL A 638 -30.76 0.02 11.58
N ARG A 639 -30.80 1.29 11.99
CA ARG A 639 -31.57 2.33 11.29
C ARG A 639 -31.14 2.50 9.84
N ALA A 640 -29.82 2.53 9.57
CA ALA A 640 -29.28 2.62 8.23
C ALA A 640 -29.70 1.41 7.37
N ALA A 641 -29.61 0.20 7.93
CA ALA A 641 -30.06 -1.02 7.26
C ALA A 641 -31.58 -1.01 6.99
N GLY A 642 -32.39 -0.55 7.95
CA GLY A 642 -33.83 -0.39 7.79
C GLY A 642 -34.20 0.62 6.70
N LEU A 643 -33.49 1.75 6.61
CA LEU A 643 -33.69 2.75 5.55
C LEU A 643 -33.28 2.21 4.18
N ALA A 644 -32.16 1.49 4.08
CA ALA A 644 -31.75 0.84 2.84
C ALA A 644 -32.79 -0.20 2.38
N ALA A 645 -33.26 -1.05 3.29
CA ALA A 645 -34.32 -2.02 3.03
C ALA A 645 -35.63 -1.36 2.57
N LEU A 646 -35.98 -0.21 3.14
CA LEU A 646 -37.16 0.55 2.75
C LEU A 646 -37.08 1.06 1.31
N GLY A 647 -35.88 1.44 0.84
CA GLY A 647 -35.66 1.83 -0.56
C GLY A 647 -35.96 0.73 -1.57
N GLU A 648 -35.71 -0.54 -1.20
CA GLU A 648 -36.01 -1.70 -2.04
C GLU A 648 -37.50 -2.09 -2.01
N LEU A 649 -38.14 -1.96 -0.84
CA LEU A 649 -39.57 -2.29 -0.66
C LEU A 649 -40.52 -1.22 -1.20
N GLY A 650 -40.03 0.00 -1.38
CA GLY A 650 -40.83 1.16 -1.77
C GLY A 650 -41.32 1.96 -0.56
N CYS A 651 -41.31 3.27 -0.71
CA CYS A 651 -41.69 4.23 0.32
C CYS A 651 -43.15 4.65 0.16
N SER A 652 -43.84 4.79 1.28
CA SER A 652 -45.19 5.36 1.38
C SER A 652 -45.13 6.79 1.92
N PRO A 653 -46.20 7.61 1.78
CA PRO A 653 -46.22 8.96 2.32
C PRO A 653 -45.91 9.07 3.82
N ASP A 654 -46.27 8.05 4.60
CA ASP A 654 -46.02 8.00 6.05
C ASP A 654 -44.52 7.87 6.38
N ASP A 655 -43.70 7.40 5.43
CA ASP A 655 -42.27 7.18 5.60
C ASP A 655 -41.45 8.47 5.40
N TYR A 656 -41.97 9.43 4.65
CA TYR A 656 -41.21 10.61 4.20
C TYR A 656 -40.73 11.49 5.36
N GLY A 657 -41.52 11.60 6.43
CA GLY A 657 -41.11 12.33 7.63
C GLY A 657 -39.86 11.72 8.28
N ALA A 658 -39.82 10.40 8.43
CA ALA A 658 -38.71 9.68 9.03
C ALA A 658 -37.45 9.72 8.15
N ILE A 659 -37.61 9.58 6.82
CA ILE A 659 -36.50 9.67 5.86
C ILE A 659 -35.89 11.08 5.87
N THR A 660 -36.73 12.12 5.86
CA THR A 660 -36.27 13.52 5.91
C THR A 660 -35.51 13.82 7.21
N GLN A 661 -35.97 13.29 8.34
CA GLN A 661 -35.25 13.41 9.61
C GLN A 661 -33.91 12.65 9.57
N ALA A 662 -33.88 11.46 8.95
CA ALA A 662 -32.69 10.63 8.83
C ALA A 662 -31.59 11.26 7.96
N LEU A 663 -31.95 12.01 6.91
CA LEU A 663 -31.00 12.83 6.12
C LEU A 663 -30.28 13.90 6.94
N ARG A 664 -30.78 14.26 8.12
CA ARG A 664 -30.17 15.24 9.03
C ARG A 664 -29.54 14.59 10.27
N ALA A 665 -29.41 13.26 10.28
CA ALA A 665 -28.83 12.54 11.40
C ALA A 665 -27.33 12.84 11.55
N SER A 666 -26.85 12.85 12.79
CA SER A 666 -25.42 13.02 13.10
C SER A 666 -24.56 11.89 12.51
N ALA A 667 -25.05 10.66 12.57
CA ALA A 667 -24.40 9.49 11.98
C ALA A 667 -24.54 9.47 10.46
N TRP A 668 -23.41 9.47 9.75
CA TRP A 668 -23.40 9.51 8.28
C TRP A 668 -23.99 8.24 7.65
N GLN A 669 -23.87 7.08 8.29
CA GLN A 669 -24.47 5.82 7.82
C GLN A 669 -26.00 5.91 7.75
N VAL A 670 -26.61 6.63 8.69
CA VAL A 670 -28.06 6.87 8.70
C VAL A 670 -28.46 7.80 7.55
N ARG A 671 -27.67 8.84 7.28
CA ARG A 671 -27.88 9.75 6.14
C ARG A 671 -27.72 9.02 4.80
N GLU A 672 -26.71 8.15 4.70
CA GLU A 672 -26.51 7.28 3.54
C GLU A 672 -27.70 6.34 3.34
N GLY A 673 -28.14 5.66 4.40
CA GLY A 673 -29.34 4.82 4.38
C GLY A 673 -30.58 5.60 3.92
N ALA A 674 -30.75 6.83 4.39
CA ALA A 674 -31.85 7.70 3.99
C ALA A 674 -31.79 8.10 2.50
N ALA A 675 -30.60 8.42 1.99
CA ALA A 675 -30.39 8.68 0.56
C ALA A 675 -30.73 7.44 -0.29
N ARG A 676 -30.36 6.23 0.17
CA ARG A 676 -30.76 4.97 -0.48
C ARG A 676 -32.28 4.74 -0.40
N ALA A 677 -32.92 5.04 0.73
CA ALA A 677 -34.36 4.91 0.91
C ALA A 677 -35.16 5.72 -0.11
N LEU A 678 -34.68 6.91 -0.45
CA LEU A 678 -35.35 7.79 -1.41
C LEU A 678 -35.47 7.18 -2.80
N ALA A 679 -34.65 6.19 -3.18
CA ALA A 679 -34.80 5.43 -4.43
C ALA A 679 -36.17 4.74 -4.57
N GLY A 680 -36.83 4.45 -3.45
CA GLY A 680 -38.18 3.87 -3.39
C GLY A 680 -39.32 4.89 -3.28
N ALA A 681 -39.04 6.20 -3.23
CA ALA A 681 -40.05 7.26 -3.10
C ALA A 681 -40.52 7.82 -4.45
N ALA A 682 -41.59 8.62 -4.46
CA ALA A 682 -42.06 9.34 -5.64
C ALA A 682 -41.06 10.45 -6.05
N ALA A 683 -40.93 10.73 -7.35
CA ALA A 683 -39.93 11.65 -7.90
C ALA A 683 -40.02 13.05 -7.28
N GLU A 684 -41.24 13.54 -7.05
CA GLU A 684 -41.55 14.86 -6.51
C GLU A 684 -41.02 15.05 -5.09
N VAL A 685 -40.83 13.96 -4.35
CA VAL A 685 -40.28 13.95 -2.99
C VAL A 685 -38.79 13.59 -3.01
N ALA A 686 -38.40 12.59 -3.81
CA ALA A 686 -37.04 12.08 -3.84
C ALA A 686 -36.04 13.08 -4.43
N VAL A 687 -36.35 13.68 -5.58
CA VAL A 687 -35.39 14.49 -6.33
C VAL A 687 -34.91 15.73 -5.55
N PRO A 688 -35.79 16.54 -4.89
CA PRO A 688 -35.33 17.66 -4.08
C PRO A 688 -34.44 17.25 -2.91
N LEU A 689 -34.84 16.21 -2.17
CA LEU A 689 -34.11 15.72 -0.99
C LEU A 689 -32.76 15.10 -1.35
N LEU A 690 -32.69 14.37 -2.47
CA LEU A 690 -31.43 13.84 -3.01
C LEU A 690 -30.53 14.97 -3.51
N GLY A 691 -31.10 16.01 -4.10
CA GLY A 691 -30.37 17.23 -4.47
C GLY A 691 -29.71 17.91 -3.27
N GLU A 692 -30.39 17.99 -2.12
CA GLU A 692 -29.79 18.45 -0.87
C GLU A 692 -28.67 17.51 -0.38
N ALA A 693 -28.88 16.19 -0.47
CA ALA A 693 -27.91 15.18 -0.04
C ALA A 693 -26.61 15.17 -0.87
N LEU A 694 -26.62 15.68 -2.10
CA LEU A 694 -25.41 15.92 -2.90
C LEU A 694 -24.49 16.98 -2.27
N GLY A 695 -24.97 17.77 -1.31
CA GLY A 695 -24.16 18.71 -0.53
C GLY A 695 -23.56 18.12 0.75
N ASP A 696 -23.74 16.82 1.04
CA ASP A 696 -23.30 16.24 2.31
C ASP A 696 -21.78 16.23 2.47
N ALA A 697 -21.30 16.47 3.69
CA ALA A 697 -19.87 16.45 4.00
C ALA A 697 -19.23 15.07 3.77
N HIS A 698 -20.00 13.98 3.91
CA HIS A 698 -19.50 12.61 3.79
C HIS A 698 -19.70 12.05 2.37
N LEU A 699 -18.64 11.47 1.80
CA LEU A 699 -18.63 11.02 0.40
C LEU A 699 -19.67 9.92 0.12
N ASP A 700 -19.84 8.95 1.03
CA ASP A 700 -20.76 7.83 0.81
C ASP A 700 -22.23 8.27 0.75
N VAL A 701 -22.58 9.37 1.44
CA VAL A 701 -23.92 9.96 1.37
C VAL A 701 -24.15 10.60 0.01
N ARG A 702 -23.17 11.37 -0.50
CA ARG A 702 -23.23 11.96 -1.85
C ARG A 702 -23.28 10.89 -2.94
N LYS A 703 -22.51 9.80 -2.77
CA LYS A 703 -22.51 8.62 -3.65
C LYS A 703 -23.86 7.90 -3.65
N ALA A 704 -24.46 7.68 -2.48
CA ALA A 704 -25.80 7.12 -2.38
C ALA A 704 -26.84 8.04 -3.06
N ALA A 705 -26.70 9.36 -2.89
CA ALA A 705 -27.62 10.33 -3.48
C ALA A 705 -27.57 10.34 -5.01
N VAL A 706 -26.38 10.35 -5.61
CA VAL A 706 -26.22 10.31 -7.08
C VAL A 706 -26.70 8.99 -7.68
N LEU A 707 -26.47 7.85 -6.99
CA LEU A 707 -26.97 6.54 -7.42
C LEU A 707 -28.49 6.50 -7.39
N ALA A 708 -29.13 7.01 -6.33
CA ALA A 708 -30.58 7.09 -6.24
C ALA A 708 -31.19 8.01 -7.32
N LEU A 709 -30.57 9.17 -7.58
CA LEU A 709 -31.01 10.11 -8.63
C LEU A 709 -31.01 9.50 -10.04
N THR A 710 -30.20 8.47 -10.28
CA THR A 710 -30.14 7.80 -11.58
C THR A 710 -31.51 7.27 -12.02
N ARG A 711 -32.37 6.87 -11.09
CA ARG A 711 -33.74 6.39 -11.38
C ARG A 711 -34.60 7.44 -12.09
N TRP A 712 -34.34 8.72 -11.86
CA TRP A 712 -35.07 9.85 -12.45
C TRP A 712 -34.21 10.66 -13.41
N ALA A 713 -33.13 10.11 -13.97
CA ALA A 713 -32.23 10.86 -14.87
C ALA A 713 -32.90 11.41 -16.14
N GLY A 714 -34.14 11.01 -16.46
CA GLY A 714 -34.97 11.61 -17.50
C GLY A 714 -35.69 12.92 -17.07
N GLU A 715 -35.89 13.14 -15.78
CA GLU A 715 -36.59 14.31 -15.23
C GLU A 715 -35.69 15.55 -15.21
N PRO A 716 -36.16 16.74 -15.65
CA PRO A 716 -35.34 17.95 -15.70
C PRO A 716 -34.66 18.29 -14.36
N ALA A 717 -35.40 18.22 -13.25
CA ALA A 717 -34.86 18.55 -11.93
C ALA A 717 -33.77 17.57 -11.46
N ALA A 718 -33.88 16.30 -11.82
CA ALA A 718 -32.85 15.30 -11.50
C ALA A 718 -31.62 15.48 -12.40
N ARG A 719 -31.81 15.83 -13.69
CA ARG A 719 -30.70 16.17 -14.58
C ARG A 719 -29.92 17.38 -14.10
N ASP A 720 -30.60 18.40 -13.59
CA ASP A 720 -29.95 19.58 -13.01
C ASP A 720 -29.13 19.21 -11.77
N ALA A 721 -29.70 18.40 -10.86
CA ALA A 721 -28.99 17.91 -9.68
C ALA A 721 -27.76 17.05 -10.04
N LEU A 722 -27.90 16.13 -11.00
CA LEU A 722 -26.79 15.34 -11.54
C LEU A 722 -25.74 16.23 -12.23
N GLY A 723 -26.16 17.30 -12.91
CA GLY A 723 -25.27 18.28 -13.52
C GLY A 723 -24.43 19.05 -12.50
N ILE A 724 -24.98 19.34 -11.32
CA ILE A 724 -24.23 19.89 -10.18
C ILE A 724 -23.21 18.86 -9.67
N ALA A 725 -23.61 17.60 -9.54
CA ALA A 725 -22.73 16.51 -9.08
C ALA A 725 -21.52 16.24 -10.00
N LEU A 726 -21.55 16.66 -11.28
CA LEU A 726 -20.38 16.63 -12.16
C LEU A 726 -19.20 17.50 -11.66
N LYS A 727 -19.45 18.43 -10.74
CA LYS A 727 -18.45 19.30 -10.13
C LYS A 727 -18.05 18.85 -8.72
N ASP A 728 -18.51 17.69 -8.26
CA ASP A 728 -18.15 17.17 -6.94
C ASP A 728 -16.63 16.95 -6.83
N THR A 729 -16.08 17.15 -5.64
CA THR A 729 -14.66 16.88 -5.33
C THR A 729 -14.29 15.39 -5.46
N ASP A 730 -15.26 14.50 -5.23
CA ASP A 730 -15.07 13.06 -5.30
C ASP A 730 -15.35 12.51 -6.71
N ALA A 731 -14.43 11.68 -7.21
CA ALA A 731 -14.48 11.19 -8.57
C ALA A 731 -15.54 10.11 -8.80
N ASP A 732 -15.93 9.31 -7.79
CA ASP A 732 -17.02 8.36 -7.93
C ASP A 732 -18.35 9.09 -8.14
N VAL A 733 -18.58 10.16 -7.36
CA VAL A 733 -19.79 10.99 -7.49
C VAL A 733 -19.89 11.58 -8.89
N ARG A 734 -18.78 12.12 -9.43
CA ARG A 734 -18.73 12.63 -10.80
C ARG A 734 -18.99 11.55 -11.85
N ALA A 735 -18.39 10.36 -11.70
CA ALA A 735 -18.53 9.25 -12.63
C ALA A 735 -19.98 8.73 -12.69
N TYR A 736 -20.63 8.53 -11.54
CA TYR A 736 -22.04 8.13 -11.52
C TYR A 736 -22.96 9.21 -12.09
N ALA A 737 -22.70 10.49 -11.81
CA ALA A 737 -23.45 11.60 -12.38
C ALA A 737 -23.36 11.63 -13.91
N ARG A 738 -22.14 11.49 -14.45
CA ARG A 738 -21.88 11.42 -15.89
C ARG A 738 -22.60 10.25 -16.54
N ARG A 739 -22.46 9.05 -15.99
CA ARG A 739 -23.12 7.84 -16.49
C ARG A 739 -24.65 7.98 -16.50
N ALA A 740 -25.23 8.57 -15.46
CA ALA A 740 -26.67 8.81 -15.39
C ALA A 740 -27.15 9.80 -16.46
N LEU A 741 -26.36 10.84 -16.76
CA LEU A 741 -26.69 11.85 -17.77
C LEU A 741 -26.52 11.35 -19.23
N GLU A 742 -25.52 10.51 -19.48
CA GLU A 742 -25.20 9.92 -20.80
C GLU A 742 -26.14 8.79 -21.20
N HIS A 743 -26.65 8.02 -20.24
CA HIS A 743 -27.53 6.87 -20.49
C HIS A 743 -28.86 6.95 -19.72
N PRO A 744 -29.69 7.99 -19.94
CA PRO A 744 -30.95 8.15 -19.22
C PRO A 744 -31.94 7.00 -19.46
N GLU A 745 -31.83 6.28 -20.58
CA GLU A 745 -32.74 5.18 -20.94
C GLU A 745 -32.46 3.87 -20.19
N ARG A 746 -31.27 3.70 -19.58
CA ARG A 746 -30.97 2.53 -18.73
C ARG A 746 -31.62 2.61 -17.34
N ALA A 747 -32.23 3.75 -16.99
CA ALA A 747 -32.88 3.99 -15.71
C ALA A 747 -34.25 3.30 -15.53
N VAL A 748 -34.86 2.79 -16.61
CA VAL A 748 -36.25 2.29 -16.62
C VAL A 748 -36.37 0.77 -16.40
N LYS A 749 -35.24 0.03 -16.28
CA LYS A 749 -35.25 -1.43 -16.07
C LYS A 749 -34.30 -1.87 -14.96
N SER A 750 -34.76 -1.78 -13.71
CA SER A 750 -34.33 -2.64 -12.60
C SER A 750 -35.43 -2.75 -11.56
#